data_AF-A0A8H5RKJ5-F1
#
_entry.id   AF-A0A8H5RKJ5-F1
#
_cell.length_a   1.000
_cell.length_b   1.000
_cell.length_c   1.000
_cell.angle_alpha   90.00
_cell.angle_beta   90.00
_cell.angle_gamma   90.00
#
_symmetry.space_group_name_H-M   'P 1'
#
loop_
_entity.id
_entity.type
_entity.pdbx_description
1 polymer ?
#
loop_
_entity_poly.entity_id
_entity_poly.type
_entity_poly.pdbx_seq_one_letter_code
_entity_poly.pdbx_strand_id
1 'polypeptide(L)'
;MSLTVHLVILFAGLALAVFATSLDETIVAVAAVNISDEFNSFNLYDWVTVSYLIALTGVQPLYGQISDVVGRKGPMMTAVAVFFAANAACAWSQSMVSLIIYRTIGGIGGGGMTGLSFVIVADLFPIDQDERPRYQGILMSGVGVAMALGPVLGGISLTPKVLTHVASWRWCFWTIMPFAGITFLIIAFTKLPLPPTQSARNPAEVHSRRDRAGKIIRDLRGIDWLGASLIMCSVTCLIVPLTHGGDQWPWSSVQVILLLSVAVISITGLILLELFVLKDAALIPVRFFKNKALVMAWLNLFVYNVLFMALLYYLSTKTGLFLLPLVCGLVLVGISFSPLLRLASLIRATLHLRSKAPRHLLLLVGSTLFLLATTLIATELKSAPIAGYVIMALVLGIGGGMVLQSSFLEAQASVPTIVMFQYLGGAIGLAVAGIVYRQSLTRQLKNEPEETIPSGLRQYILHNPKYAAQISTVAADVFVDRQGHDDNPGSAVKPVKGLQRAQELVRGLIPSAKDDITVHLGPGTWVIDEPIMFSNEDCGTNDFKVTWAGSETVISGGYEISNWTKGDSGIWSASVPKGTKSRNLYMNGLAAQYARRLIHNRTDFEYTKVGMTWTNSDYDWIMNTPGIENSELRAINSFTDRVALIEKVGDRVLEMKRDIWANQLIGYDQIAEPFWDGGVWIQNVKALLTDGGQFYLDRNESTVYYKPKAGEDMATASAYLGIEEVLMVVGGTYEKPAHDLHFKGITFKHSTWLRPDTYGYIDQQTGGHMGNDSLWPNFEASRPHWWQMPSAIQVSAAYSITIEACTFRELGAGGIGVGNDKNAHLTGVGLGANNIHIDDNYFTQVMGNSITVGGIQADAHHPSQLKMLVSDIHASNNIFNNNSVLWSSSVPILFTYTQFSSITHNDIYNQPYSGICHGYGWGSNDEGGSPEYAKRGLYKYQPLYDTPTVMKNNLIEGNLIHHFGQSHTDFGGVYTLSRSPNTTVSSNFIYDASWQALYPDEASRDITWYNNLGFTSGKYYAPNDWIPEQLTGWNTVIDNWGKLGVKDNEVLDGFPNHSGRRNNTFLRNYLAPDVNGTSLIAQRAAYRAGVIPSKRKGRPVTNDPDIADAYLDVKVSDGRVVVNVTNFDDVDFRDVVFRISGPSVTFTRKSTPRSIPADGSAAAVYTFSGSLKGNATASVSYVNPRTRAYSREKEFSLLKQRDI
;
A
#
# COMPACT_ATOMS: atom_id res chain seq x y z
N MET A 1 -11.87 -25.26 55.03
CA MET A 1 -11.55 -23.83 54.87
C MET A 1 -12.09 -23.09 56.07
N SER A 2 -11.31 -22.22 56.73
CA SER A 2 -11.88 -21.29 57.71
C SER A 2 -12.89 -20.37 57.01
N LEU A 3 -13.90 -19.89 57.75
CA LEU A 3 -14.95 -19.00 57.23
C LEU A 3 -14.35 -17.79 56.48
N THR A 4 -13.21 -17.29 56.97
CA THR A 4 -12.44 -16.19 56.38
C THR A 4 -11.86 -16.54 54.99
N VAL A 5 -11.30 -17.74 54.81
CA VAL A 5 -10.74 -18.16 53.51
C VAL A 5 -11.86 -18.37 52.48
N HIS A 6 -13.03 -18.86 52.91
CA HIS A 6 -14.21 -19.00 52.05
C HIS A 6 -14.71 -17.66 51.52
N LEU A 7 -14.79 -16.66 52.40
CA LEU A 7 -15.22 -15.31 52.05
C LEU A 7 -14.26 -14.66 51.03
N VAL A 8 -12.94 -14.80 51.24
CA VAL A 8 -11.91 -14.23 50.34
C VAL A 8 -11.97 -14.86 48.95
N ILE A 9 -12.07 -16.19 48.86
CA ILE A 9 -12.16 -16.89 47.57
C ILE A 9 -13.44 -16.52 46.83
N LEU A 10 -14.59 -16.48 47.52
CA LEU A 10 -15.84 -16.05 46.92
C LEU A 10 -15.73 -14.61 46.39
N PHE A 11 -15.14 -13.71 47.17
CA PHE A 11 -14.98 -12.31 46.78
C PHE A 11 -14.06 -12.13 45.57
N ALA A 12 -12.96 -12.90 45.52
CA ALA A 12 -12.07 -12.93 44.36
C ALA A 12 -12.83 -13.38 43.09
N GLY A 13 -13.73 -14.35 43.20
CA GLY A 13 -14.59 -14.77 42.09
C GLY A 13 -15.55 -13.68 41.62
N LEU A 14 -16.20 -12.96 42.54
CA LEU A 14 -17.08 -11.84 42.19
C LEU A 14 -16.30 -10.67 41.56
N ALA A 15 -15.13 -10.34 42.10
CA ALA A 15 -14.26 -9.31 41.52
C ALA A 15 -13.80 -9.69 40.11
N LEU A 16 -13.45 -10.96 39.90
CA LEU A 16 -13.03 -11.48 38.59
C LEU A 16 -14.19 -11.49 37.58
N ALA A 17 -15.42 -11.74 38.03
CA ALA A 17 -16.60 -11.66 37.19
C ALA A 17 -16.80 -10.24 36.65
N VAL A 18 -16.82 -9.24 37.55
CA VAL A 18 -16.98 -7.84 37.16
C VAL A 18 -15.79 -7.37 36.30
N PHE A 19 -14.57 -7.79 36.64
CA PHE A 19 -13.37 -7.53 35.84
C PHE A 19 -13.50 -8.06 34.41
N ALA A 20 -13.89 -9.33 34.23
CA ALA A 20 -14.01 -9.94 32.91
C ALA A 20 -15.05 -9.21 32.03
N THR A 21 -16.19 -8.82 32.61
CA THR A 21 -17.24 -8.07 31.89
C THR A 21 -16.80 -6.66 31.47
N SER A 22 -16.04 -5.98 32.33
CA SER A 22 -15.53 -4.63 32.07
C SER A 22 -14.34 -4.65 31.10
N LEU A 23 -13.57 -5.74 31.10
CA LEU A 23 -12.48 -5.95 30.16
C LEU A 23 -13.02 -6.17 28.74
N ASP A 24 -14.03 -7.02 28.59
CA ASP A 24 -14.69 -7.29 27.31
C ASP A 24 -15.33 -6.04 26.69
N GLU A 25 -15.91 -5.18 27.52
CA GLU A 25 -16.46 -3.89 27.10
C GLU A 25 -15.41 -2.99 26.43
N THR A 26 -14.17 -2.98 26.93
CA THR A 26 -13.13 -2.02 26.53
C THR A 26 -12.09 -2.58 25.57
N ILE A 27 -11.78 -3.87 25.63
CA ILE A 27 -10.78 -4.52 24.77
C ILE A 27 -11.21 -4.56 23.30
N VAL A 28 -12.50 -4.85 23.06
CA VAL A 28 -13.06 -4.99 21.71
C VAL A 28 -13.18 -3.63 21.02
N ALA A 29 -13.40 -2.55 21.77
CA ALA A 29 -13.50 -1.19 21.23
C ALA A 29 -12.22 -0.78 20.48
N VAL A 30 -11.04 -1.24 20.92
CA VAL A 30 -9.75 -0.96 20.25
C VAL A 30 -9.56 -1.81 18.99
N ALA A 31 -10.14 -3.01 18.93
CA ALA A 31 -10.03 -3.92 17.80
C ALA A 31 -11.11 -3.71 16.73
N ALA A 32 -12.18 -2.98 17.02
CA ALA A 32 -13.37 -2.85 16.16
C ALA A 32 -13.05 -2.41 14.72
N VAL A 33 -12.12 -1.47 14.54
CA VAL A 33 -11.68 -0.99 13.22
C VAL A 33 -10.99 -2.12 12.44
N ASN A 34 -10.04 -2.82 13.06
CA ASN A 34 -9.29 -3.91 12.43
C ASN A 34 -10.17 -5.14 12.13
N ILE A 35 -11.15 -5.44 13.01
CA ILE A 35 -12.17 -6.47 12.77
C ILE A 35 -12.98 -6.13 11.51
N SER A 36 -13.31 -4.85 11.34
CA SER A 36 -14.11 -4.39 10.21
C SER A 36 -13.35 -4.37 8.89
N ASP A 37 -12.03 -4.12 8.96
CA ASP A 37 -11.10 -4.19 7.83
C ASP A 37 -10.94 -5.64 7.33
N GLU A 38 -10.72 -6.61 8.22
CA GLU A 38 -10.59 -8.04 7.86
C GLU A 38 -11.86 -8.61 7.19
N PHE A 39 -13.05 -8.17 7.61
CA PHE A 39 -14.33 -8.60 7.03
C PHE A 39 -14.87 -7.68 5.93
N ASN A 40 -14.13 -6.63 5.53
CA ASN A 40 -14.57 -5.61 4.58
C ASN A 40 -16.00 -5.08 4.86
N SER A 41 -16.33 -4.88 6.14
CA SER A 41 -17.70 -4.61 6.62
C SER A 41 -17.75 -3.41 7.58
N PHE A 42 -17.12 -2.30 7.19
CA PHE A 42 -17.07 -1.06 7.99
C PHE A 42 -18.44 -0.47 8.30
N ASN A 43 -19.45 -0.67 7.46
CA ASN A 43 -20.83 -0.23 7.72
C ASN A 43 -21.46 -0.84 9.00
N LEU A 44 -20.89 -1.93 9.52
CA LEU A 44 -21.35 -2.65 10.70
C LEU A 44 -20.40 -2.53 11.90
N TYR A 45 -19.35 -1.71 11.83
CA TYR A 45 -18.32 -1.66 12.88
C TYR A 45 -18.85 -1.28 14.26
N ASP A 46 -19.75 -0.30 14.35
CA ASP A 46 -20.38 0.16 15.60
C ASP A 46 -21.13 -0.97 16.31
N TRP A 47 -21.75 -1.87 15.55
CA TRP A 47 -22.59 -2.93 16.09
C TRP A 47 -21.81 -3.93 16.94
N VAL A 48 -20.50 -4.07 16.72
CA VAL A 48 -19.64 -4.97 17.50
C VAL A 48 -19.63 -4.56 18.98
N THR A 49 -19.69 -3.26 19.28
CA THR A 49 -19.73 -2.73 20.65
C THR A 49 -21.17 -2.45 21.10
N VAL A 50 -22.00 -1.86 20.24
CA VAL A 50 -23.37 -1.43 20.57
C VAL A 50 -24.27 -2.62 20.92
N SER A 51 -24.17 -3.73 20.18
CA SER A 51 -25.01 -4.92 20.43
C SER A 51 -24.78 -5.55 21.82
N TYR A 52 -23.52 -5.59 22.26
CA TYR A 52 -23.14 -6.04 23.59
C TYR A 52 -23.74 -5.12 24.67
N LEU A 53 -23.62 -3.80 24.51
CA LEU A 53 -24.14 -2.83 25.49
C LEU A 53 -25.66 -2.82 25.60
N ILE A 54 -26.38 -2.97 24.48
CA ILE A 54 -27.85 -3.09 24.47
C ILE A 54 -28.28 -4.29 25.33
N ALA A 55 -27.68 -5.46 25.07
CA ALA A 55 -27.97 -6.68 25.82
C ALA A 55 -27.55 -6.55 27.29
N LEU A 56 -26.35 -6.05 27.55
CA LEU A 56 -25.81 -5.82 28.90
C LEU A 56 -26.70 -4.91 29.74
N THR A 57 -27.30 -3.88 29.14
CA THR A 57 -28.15 -2.90 29.81
C THR A 57 -29.50 -3.50 30.19
N GLY A 58 -30.23 -4.07 29.23
CA GLY A 58 -31.64 -4.42 29.45
C GLY A 58 -31.87 -5.68 30.29
N VAL A 59 -30.91 -6.60 30.37
CA VAL A 59 -31.09 -7.88 31.09
C VAL A 59 -30.87 -7.80 32.61
N GLN A 60 -30.31 -6.70 33.12
CA GLN A 60 -29.85 -6.67 34.52
C GLN A 60 -30.99 -6.77 35.55
N PRO A 61 -32.09 -6.01 35.43
CA PRO A 61 -33.22 -6.14 36.36
C PRO A 61 -33.82 -7.56 36.33
N LEU A 62 -33.85 -8.18 35.15
CA LEU A 62 -34.33 -9.56 34.95
C LEU A 62 -33.47 -10.57 35.72
N TYR A 63 -32.15 -10.47 35.64
CA TYR A 63 -31.25 -11.33 36.44
C TYR A 63 -31.44 -11.12 37.94
N GLY A 64 -31.70 -9.89 38.39
CA GLY A 64 -32.05 -9.58 39.78
C GLY A 64 -33.26 -10.39 40.24
N GLN A 65 -34.40 -10.26 39.53
CA GLN A 65 -35.64 -10.94 39.88
C GLN A 65 -35.54 -12.47 39.76
N ILE A 66 -34.88 -12.99 38.71
CA ILE A 66 -34.60 -14.42 38.59
C ILE A 66 -33.83 -14.91 39.82
N SER A 67 -32.81 -14.18 40.25
CA SER A 67 -32.00 -14.58 41.40
C SER A 67 -32.71 -14.49 42.75
N ASP A 68 -33.73 -13.62 42.88
CA ASP A 68 -34.60 -13.58 44.06
C ASP A 68 -35.48 -14.84 44.16
N VAL A 69 -35.83 -15.43 43.01
CA VAL A 69 -36.70 -16.62 42.92
C VAL A 69 -35.91 -17.92 43.06
N VAL A 70 -34.90 -18.15 42.20
CA VAL A 70 -34.17 -19.42 42.13
C VAL A 70 -32.90 -19.46 42.99
N GLY A 71 -32.60 -18.35 43.68
CA GLY A 71 -31.38 -18.14 44.47
C GLY A 71 -30.21 -17.61 43.64
N ARG A 72 -29.15 -17.13 44.31
CA ARG A 72 -28.03 -16.40 43.67
C ARG A 72 -27.13 -17.28 42.78
N LYS A 73 -26.91 -18.55 43.16
CA LYS A 73 -25.90 -19.42 42.53
C LYS A 73 -26.22 -19.84 41.10
N GLY A 74 -27.44 -20.32 40.85
CA GLY A 74 -27.84 -20.81 39.51
C GLY A 74 -27.73 -19.74 38.42
N PRO A 75 -28.33 -18.55 38.62
CA PRO A 75 -28.26 -17.44 37.68
C PRO A 75 -26.83 -16.94 37.46
N MET A 76 -26.00 -16.86 38.51
CA MET A 76 -24.59 -16.47 38.36
C MET A 76 -23.81 -17.50 37.52
N MET A 77 -23.96 -18.80 37.78
CA MET A 77 -23.30 -19.84 36.97
C MET A 77 -23.76 -19.82 35.51
N THR A 78 -25.04 -19.55 35.27
CA THR A 78 -25.61 -19.44 33.91
C THR A 78 -25.05 -18.23 33.19
N ALA A 79 -24.98 -17.07 33.86
CA ALA A 79 -24.42 -15.84 33.31
C ALA A 79 -22.95 -16.03 32.88
N VAL A 80 -22.13 -16.64 33.75
CA VAL A 80 -20.72 -16.93 33.45
C VAL A 80 -20.57 -17.93 32.30
N ALA A 81 -21.40 -18.98 32.25
CA ALA A 81 -21.35 -19.97 31.18
C ALA A 81 -21.73 -19.37 29.81
N VAL A 82 -22.79 -18.55 29.76
CA VAL A 82 -23.21 -17.84 28.54
C VAL A 82 -22.12 -16.88 28.09
N PHE A 83 -21.53 -16.11 29.01
CA PHE A 83 -20.44 -15.19 28.70
C PHE A 83 -19.20 -15.90 28.16
N PHE A 84 -18.81 -17.04 28.75
CA PHE A 84 -17.67 -17.85 28.31
C PHE A 84 -17.91 -18.43 26.90
N ALA A 85 -19.08 -19.02 26.65
CA ALA A 85 -19.43 -19.61 25.35
C ALA A 85 -19.52 -18.54 24.25
N ALA A 86 -20.11 -17.38 24.56
CA ALA A 86 -20.20 -16.26 23.63
C ALA A 86 -18.82 -15.74 23.21
N ASN A 87 -17.91 -15.54 24.16
CA ASN A 87 -16.54 -15.10 23.86
C ASN A 87 -15.77 -16.13 23.01
N ALA A 88 -15.92 -17.43 23.28
CA ALA A 88 -15.34 -18.47 22.43
C ALA A 88 -15.92 -18.41 21.00
N ALA A 89 -17.24 -18.23 20.86
CA ALA A 89 -17.89 -18.10 19.56
C ALA A 89 -17.46 -16.83 18.80
N CYS A 90 -17.27 -15.70 19.49
CA CYS A 90 -16.70 -14.48 18.92
C CYS A 90 -15.30 -14.74 18.35
N ALA A 91 -14.44 -15.44 19.09
CA ALA A 91 -13.08 -15.77 18.64
C ALA A 91 -13.05 -16.65 17.38
N TRP A 92 -14.05 -17.50 17.19
CA TRP A 92 -14.19 -18.38 16.01
C TRP A 92 -14.99 -17.79 14.86
N SER A 93 -15.59 -16.61 15.02
CA SER A 93 -16.45 -16.02 14.00
C SER A 93 -15.73 -15.77 12.67
N GLN A 94 -16.47 -15.99 11.57
CA GLN A 94 -16.00 -15.90 10.18
C GLN A 94 -16.77 -14.83 9.39
N SER A 95 -17.72 -14.14 10.02
CA SER A 95 -18.46 -13.04 9.40
C SER A 95 -18.85 -11.99 10.45
N MET A 96 -18.97 -10.73 10.02
CA MET A 96 -19.35 -9.61 10.88
C MET A 96 -20.71 -9.83 11.56
N VAL A 97 -21.70 -10.34 10.83
CA VAL A 97 -23.04 -10.62 11.39
C VAL A 97 -22.99 -11.70 12.47
N SER A 98 -22.24 -12.79 12.23
CA SER A 98 -22.09 -13.84 13.24
C SER A 98 -21.40 -13.32 14.51
N LEU A 99 -20.39 -12.45 14.37
CA LEU A 99 -19.72 -11.80 15.48
C LEU A 99 -20.70 -10.93 16.28
N ILE A 100 -21.51 -10.09 15.63
CA ILE A 100 -22.51 -9.23 16.29
C ILE A 100 -23.53 -10.06 17.08
N ILE A 101 -23.99 -11.19 16.52
CA ILE A 101 -24.89 -12.11 17.23
C ILE A 101 -24.22 -12.65 18.49
N TYR A 102 -22.98 -13.15 18.39
CA TYR A 102 -22.26 -13.68 19.55
C TYR A 102 -21.94 -12.58 20.58
N ARG A 103 -21.66 -11.35 20.15
CA ARG A 103 -21.50 -10.18 21.04
C ARG A 103 -22.77 -9.87 21.81
N THR A 104 -23.93 -9.92 21.14
CA THR A 104 -25.25 -9.77 21.80
C THR A 104 -25.43 -10.82 22.90
N ILE A 105 -25.13 -12.09 22.61
CA ILE A 105 -25.21 -13.19 23.59
C ILE A 105 -24.22 -12.97 24.75
N GLY A 106 -23.02 -12.47 24.45
CA GLY A 106 -22.03 -12.08 25.45
C GLY A 106 -22.56 -11.01 26.40
N GLY A 107 -23.27 -10.01 25.88
CA GLY A 107 -23.89 -8.95 26.69
C GLY A 107 -24.96 -9.50 27.66
N ILE A 108 -25.72 -10.51 27.24
CA ILE A 108 -26.68 -11.20 28.13
C ILE A 108 -25.95 -11.82 29.33
N GLY A 109 -24.87 -12.55 29.07
CA GLY A 109 -24.04 -13.16 30.13
C GLY A 109 -23.36 -12.13 31.02
N GLY A 110 -22.81 -11.07 30.41
CA GLY A 110 -22.15 -9.99 31.14
C GLY A 110 -23.09 -9.25 32.10
N GLY A 111 -24.34 -9.01 31.68
CA GLY A 111 -25.28 -8.23 32.48
C GLY A 111 -25.66 -8.94 33.77
N GLY A 112 -25.79 -10.27 33.70
CA GLY A 112 -25.97 -11.12 34.88
C GLY A 112 -24.74 -11.15 35.78
N MET A 113 -23.54 -11.28 35.22
CA MET A 113 -22.29 -11.31 36.00
C MET A 113 -22.06 -10.01 36.78
N THR A 114 -22.21 -8.85 36.13
CA THR A 114 -22.03 -7.54 36.77
C THR A 114 -23.11 -7.31 37.82
N GLY A 115 -24.39 -7.42 37.45
CA GLY A 115 -25.52 -7.13 38.34
C GLY A 115 -25.55 -8.04 39.58
N LEU A 116 -25.41 -9.36 39.40
CA LEU A 116 -25.46 -10.31 40.50
C LEU A 116 -24.27 -10.19 41.45
N SER A 117 -23.09 -9.76 40.97
CA SER A 117 -21.93 -9.56 41.83
C SER A 117 -22.19 -8.51 42.90
N PHE A 118 -22.82 -7.39 42.51
CA PHE A 118 -23.20 -6.34 43.47
C PHE A 118 -24.35 -6.76 44.38
N VAL A 119 -25.33 -7.54 43.88
CA VAL A 119 -26.42 -8.09 44.69
C VAL A 119 -25.88 -9.05 45.76
N ILE A 120 -24.94 -9.92 45.42
CA ILE A 120 -24.35 -10.88 46.36
C ILE A 120 -23.56 -10.15 47.47
N VAL A 121 -22.80 -9.10 47.13
CA VAL A 121 -22.10 -8.27 48.14
C VAL A 121 -23.10 -7.53 49.04
N ALA A 122 -24.22 -7.08 48.48
CA ALA A 122 -25.28 -6.43 49.23
C ALA A 122 -25.98 -7.36 50.25
N ASP A 123 -26.06 -8.66 49.94
CA ASP A 123 -26.63 -9.70 50.82
C ASP A 123 -25.63 -10.21 51.86
N LEU A 124 -24.32 -10.22 51.54
CA LEU A 124 -23.27 -10.76 52.42
C LEU A 124 -22.87 -9.83 53.57
N PHE A 125 -22.90 -8.51 53.34
CA PHE A 125 -22.40 -7.53 54.31
C PHE A 125 -23.50 -6.58 54.79
N PRO A 126 -23.70 -6.43 56.11
CA PRO A 126 -24.57 -5.41 56.68
C PRO A 126 -24.18 -4.00 56.20
N ILE A 127 -25.12 -3.05 56.31
CA ILE A 127 -24.90 -1.64 55.95
C ILE A 127 -23.90 -0.94 56.92
N ASP A 128 -23.30 -1.66 57.87
CA ASP A 128 -22.29 -1.14 58.79
C ASP A 128 -21.20 -0.36 58.04
N GLN A 129 -20.90 0.83 58.57
CA GLN A 129 -20.29 1.93 57.83
C GLN A 129 -18.86 1.64 57.29
N ASP A 130 -18.24 0.53 57.70
CA ASP A 130 -16.84 0.20 57.38
C ASP A 130 -16.64 -1.01 56.46
N GLU A 131 -17.48 -2.06 56.50
CA GLU A 131 -17.20 -3.32 55.78
C GLU A 131 -17.75 -3.31 54.34
N ARG A 132 -19.03 -3.00 54.16
CA ARG A 132 -19.68 -3.05 52.85
C ARG A 132 -19.08 -2.07 51.83
N PRO A 133 -18.77 -0.80 52.18
CA PRO A 133 -18.08 0.11 51.27
C PRO A 133 -16.68 -0.36 50.89
N ARG A 134 -15.96 -1.03 51.80
CA ARG A 134 -14.62 -1.57 51.53
C ARG A 134 -14.67 -2.66 50.46
N TYR A 135 -15.58 -3.62 50.59
CA TYR A 135 -15.75 -4.68 49.61
C TYR A 135 -16.25 -4.14 48.28
N GLN A 136 -17.24 -3.24 48.28
CA GLN A 136 -17.68 -2.58 47.04
C GLN A 136 -16.56 -1.80 46.35
N GLY A 137 -15.72 -1.11 47.12
CA GLY A 137 -14.52 -0.46 46.62
C GLY A 137 -13.57 -1.43 45.91
N ILE A 138 -13.40 -2.66 46.41
CA ILE A 138 -12.57 -3.69 45.76
C ILE A 138 -13.18 -4.17 44.43
N LEU A 139 -14.50 -4.43 44.37
CA LEU A 139 -15.16 -4.78 43.09
C LEU A 139 -14.98 -3.67 42.05
N MET A 140 -15.16 -2.42 42.48
CA MET A 140 -15.03 -1.24 41.60
C MET A 140 -13.57 -0.97 41.20
N SER A 141 -12.60 -1.28 42.05
CA SER A 141 -11.18 -1.29 41.65
C SER A 141 -10.95 -2.29 40.53
N GLY A 142 -11.57 -3.48 40.59
CA GLY A 142 -11.54 -4.46 39.51
C GLY A 142 -12.06 -3.91 38.17
N VAL A 143 -13.19 -3.20 38.20
CA VAL A 143 -13.72 -2.46 37.03
C VAL A 143 -12.68 -1.48 36.49
N GLY A 144 -12.10 -0.66 37.37
CA GLY A 144 -11.08 0.32 36.99
C GLY A 144 -9.88 -0.34 36.30
N VAL A 145 -9.31 -1.39 36.89
CA VAL A 145 -8.17 -2.13 36.32
C VAL A 145 -8.53 -2.75 34.97
N ALA A 146 -9.71 -3.36 34.86
CA ALA A 146 -10.18 -3.97 33.61
C ALA A 146 -10.27 -2.93 32.48
N MET A 147 -10.79 -1.74 32.78
CA MET A 147 -10.90 -0.66 31.79
C MET A 147 -9.55 -0.07 31.34
N ALA A 148 -8.49 -0.18 32.14
CA ALA A 148 -7.12 0.12 31.67
C ALA A 148 -6.55 -0.99 30.80
N LEU A 149 -6.70 -2.22 31.27
CA LEU A 149 -6.09 -3.37 30.61
C LEU A 149 -6.75 -3.65 29.27
N GLY A 150 -8.03 -3.34 29.09
CA GLY A 150 -8.75 -3.55 27.84
C GLY A 150 -8.05 -2.92 26.64
N PRO A 151 -7.86 -1.59 26.61
CA PRO A 151 -7.18 -0.94 25.48
C PRO A 151 -5.73 -1.38 25.28
N VAL A 152 -5.00 -1.66 26.36
CA VAL A 152 -3.61 -2.14 26.30
C VAL A 152 -3.53 -3.55 25.72
N LEU A 153 -4.32 -4.49 26.23
CA LEU A 153 -4.38 -5.87 25.76
C LEU A 153 -4.98 -5.97 24.35
N GLY A 154 -5.95 -5.12 24.02
CA GLY A 154 -6.51 -4.99 22.68
C GLY A 154 -5.45 -4.51 21.70
N GLY A 155 -4.71 -3.44 22.03
CA GLY A 155 -3.58 -2.99 21.21
C GLY A 155 -2.48 -4.04 21.05
N ILE A 156 -2.13 -4.77 22.12
CA ILE A 156 -1.16 -5.88 22.06
C ILE A 156 -1.67 -6.99 21.16
N SER A 157 -2.96 -7.34 21.24
CA SER A 157 -3.60 -8.38 20.41
C SER A 157 -3.57 -8.04 18.90
N LEU A 158 -3.43 -6.75 18.57
CA LEU A 158 -3.34 -6.23 17.20
C LEU A 158 -1.89 -5.99 16.75
N THR A 159 -0.92 -6.04 17.66
CA THR A 159 0.49 -5.74 17.34
C THR A 159 1.17 -6.99 16.76
N PRO A 160 1.68 -6.96 15.50
CA PRO A 160 2.19 -8.16 14.82
C PRO A 160 3.46 -8.81 15.41
N LYS A 161 3.96 -8.38 16.58
CA LYS A 161 5.33 -8.70 17.01
C LYS A 161 5.54 -9.05 18.49
N VAL A 162 4.51 -9.11 19.33
CA VAL A 162 4.79 -9.17 20.79
C VAL A 162 4.77 -10.57 21.39
N LEU A 163 3.96 -11.55 20.94
CA LEU A 163 3.90 -12.85 21.65
C LEU A 163 3.69 -14.15 20.84
N THR A 164 3.15 -14.16 19.62
CA THR A 164 3.03 -15.38 18.81
C THR A 164 2.99 -15.05 17.31
N HIS A 165 3.43 -15.96 16.44
CA HIS A 165 3.36 -15.85 14.97
C HIS A 165 1.92 -15.80 14.40
N VAL A 166 0.92 -15.47 15.23
CA VAL A 166 -0.52 -15.53 14.93
C VAL A 166 -1.24 -14.35 15.61
N ALA A 167 -0.74 -13.12 15.45
CA ALA A 167 -1.44 -11.93 15.94
C ALA A 167 -2.71 -11.69 15.11
N SER A 168 -3.88 -11.76 15.76
CA SER A 168 -5.21 -11.57 15.18
C SER A 168 -6.14 -10.99 16.24
N TRP A 169 -7.11 -10.16 15.85
CA TRP A 169 -8.13 -9.58 16.75
C TRP A 169 -8.87 -10.63 17.59
N ARG A 170 -8.87 -11.90 17.14
CA ARG A 170 -9.42 -13.06 17.85
C ARG A 170 -8.85 -13.22 19.26
N TRP A 171 -7.61 -12.79 19.50
CA TRP A 171 -6.98 -12.81 20.82
C TRP A 171 -7.64 -11.89 21.85
N CYS A 172 -8.40 -10.88 21.42
CA CYS A 172 -9.21 -10.06 22.32
C CYS A 172 -10.20 -10.94 23.10
N PHE A 173 -10.82 -11.92 22.41
CA PHE A 173 -11.78 -12.84 22.99
C PHE A 173 -11.12 -14.00 23.74
N TRP A 174 -10.03 -14.56 23.21
CA TRP A 174 -9.28 -15.61 23.91
C TRP A 174 -8.71 -15.15 25.26
N THR A 175 -8.32 -13.87 25.38
CA THR A 175 -7.78 -13.31 26.63
C THR A 175 -8.82 -13.24 27.74
N ILE A 176 -10.11 -13.13 27.41
CA ILE A 176 -11.20 -13.02 28.39
C ILE A 176 -11.55 -14.40 28.99
N MET A 177 -11.41 -15.46 28.21
CA MET A 177 -11.85 -16.80 28.59
C MET A 177 -11.22 -17.36 29.88
N PRO A 178 -9.90 -17.22 30.16
CA PRO A 178 -9.31 -17.66 31.42
C PRO A 178 -10.00 -17.04 32.64
N PHE A 179 -10.32 -15.74 32.59
CA PHE A 179 -10.98 -15.05 33.70
C PHE A 179 -12.41 -15.54 33.92
N ALA A 180 -13.17 -15.74 32.84
CA ALA A 180 -14.51 -16.30 32.92
C ALA A 180 -14.50 -17.76 33.41
N GLY A 181 -13.55 -18.58 32.95
CA GLY A 181 -13.38 -19.97 33.38
C GLY A 181 -13.01 -20.09 34.86
N ILE A 182 -12.05 -19.30 35.34
CA ILE A 182 -11.67 -19.25 36.76
C ILE A 182 -12.85 -18.78 37.61
N THR A 183 -13.59 -17.76 37.15
CA THR A 183 -14.81 -17.29 37.82
C THR A 183 -15.83 -18.42 37.95
N PHE A 184 -16.07 -19.18 36.87
CA PHE A 184 -16.99 -20.32 36.88
C PHE A 184 -16.58 -21.35 37.94
N LEU A 185 -15.30 -21.72 37.99
CA LEU A 185 -14.77 -22.67 38.96
C LEU A 185 -14.95 -22.16 40.39
N ILE A 186 -14.59 -20.90 40.67
CA ILE A 186 -14.73 -20.31 42.01
C ILE A 186 -16.19 -20.33 42.46
N ILE A 187 -17.13 -19.90 41.62
CA ILE A 187 -18.56 -19.88 41.96
C ILE A 187 -19.13 -21.30 42.09
N ALA A 188 -18.66 -22.26 41.27
CA ALA A 188 -19.07 -23.65 41.34
C ALA A 188 -18.69 -24.29 42.70
N PHE A 189 -17.48 -24.02 43.20
CA PHE A 189 -16.98 -24.61 44.45
C PHE A 189 -17.28 -23.80 45.73
N THR A 190 -17.78 -22.58 45.60
CA THR A 190 -18.20 -21.76 46.76
C THR A 190 -19.70 -21.90 47.07
N LYS A 191 -20.05 -21.65 48.35
CA LYS A 191 -21.43 -21.56 48.83
C LYS A 191 -21.84 -20.09 48.79
N LEU A 192 -22.89 -19.79 48.04
CA LEU A 192 -23.51 -18.48 47.95
C LEU A 192 -24.70 -18.39 48.93
N PRO A 193 -25.06 -17.19 49.41
CA PRO A 193 -26.21 -17.02 50.29
C PRO A 193 -27.51 -17.47 49.60
N LEU A 194 -28.39 -18.11 50.38
CA LEU A 194 -29.77 -18.41 49.98
C LEU A 194 -30.63 -17.14 50.20
N PRO A 195 -31.60 -16.85 49.31
CA PRO A 195 -32.42 -15.66 49.42
C PRO A 195 -33.23 -15.64 50.72
N PRO A 196 -33.52 -14.44 51.28
CA PRO A 196 -34.18 -14.28 52.59
C PRO A 196 -35.53 -15.00 52.71
N THR A 197 -36.24 -15.20 51.59
CA THR A 197 -37.57 -15.83 51.53
C THR A 197 -37.58 -17.32 51.87
N GLN A 198 -36.42 -18.00 51.81
CA GLN A 198 -36.33 -19.42 52.20
C GLN A 198 -36.05 -19.64 53.69
N SER A 199 -35.64 -18.61 54.44
CA SER A 199 -35.30 -18.75 55.87
C SER A 199 -36.54 -18.76 56.79
N ALA A 200 -37.73 -18.42 56.29
CA ALA A 200 -38.93 -18.20 57.10
C ALA A 200 -40.07 -19.23 56.94
N ARG A 201 -39.87 -20.37 56.27
CA ARG A 201 -40.92 -21.41 56.14
C ARG A 201 -40.49 -22.74 56.75
N ASN A 202 -41.38 -23.29 57.60
CA ASN A 202 -41.23 -24.51 58.39
C ASN A 202 -40.49 -25.65 57.65
N PRO A 203 -39.50 -26.32 58.27
CA PRO A 203 -38.75 -27.43 57.66
C PRO A 203 -39.53 -28.74 57.46
N ALA A 204 -40.85 -28.78 57.71
CA ALA A 204 -41.63 -30.01 57.80
C ALA A 204 -42.31 -30.48 56.49
N GLU A 205 -42.27 -29.70 55.40
CA GLU A 205 -42.84 -30.10 54.11
C GLU A 205 -41.74 -30.28 53.05
N VAL A 206 -41.03 -31.41 53.11
CA VAL A 206 -40.15 -31.87 52.04
C VAL A 206 -40.51 -33.30 51.68
N HIS A 207 -41.36 -33.51 50.67
CA HIS A 207 -41.49 -34.80 50.00
C HIS A 207 -41.73 -34.63 48.50
N SER A 208 -41.09 -35.50 47.71
CA SER A 208 -41.14 -35.67 46.24
C SER A 208 -40.18 -34.79 45.38
N ARG A 209 -39.27 -35.47 44.64
CA ARG A 209 -38.45 -34.87 43.56
C ARG A 209 -39.29 -34.38 42.38
N ARG A 210 -40.56 -34.82 42.26
CA ARG A 210 -41.48 -34.46 41.16
C ARG A 210 -42.07 -33.05 41.36
N ASP A 211 -42.20 -32.57 42.59
CA ASP A 211 -42.71 -31.23 42.92
C ASP A 211 -41.69 -30.10 42.76
N ARG A 212 -40.39 -30.41 42.71
CA ARG A 212 -39.35 -29.39 42.57
C ARG A 212 -39.37 -28.71 41.19
N ALA A 213 -39.63 -29.47 40.12
CA ALA A 213 -39.78 -28.93 38.77
C ALA A 213 -41.08 -28.11 38.61
N GLY A 214 -42.21 -28.61 39.14
CA GLY A 214 -43.48 -27.89 39.14
C GLY A 214 -43.46 -26.59 39.97
N LYS A 215 -42.72 -26.58 41.09
CA LYS A 215 -42.49 -25.39 41.92
C LYS A 215 -41.63 -24.35 41.21
N ILE A 216 -40.53 -24.75 40.57
CA ILE A 216 -39.69 -23.84 39.76
C ILE A 216 -40.50 -23.24 38.60
N ILE A 217 -41.32 -24.04 37.89
CA ILE A 217 -42.17 -23.53 36.81
C ILE A 217 -43.22 -22.54 37.33
N ARG A 218 -43.82 -22.79 38.51
CA ARG A 218 -44.78 -21.88 39.14
C ARG A 218 -44.12 -20.58 39.62
N ASP A 219 -42.91 -20.68 40.17
CA ASP A 219 -42.14 -19.54 40.67
C ASP A 219 -41.57 -18.68 39.51
N LEU A 220 -41.17 -19.31 38.39
CA LEU A 220 -40.76 -18.61 37.16
C LEU A 220 -41.90 -17.84 36.47
N ARG A 221 -43.17 -18.23 36.70
CA ARG A 221 -44.34 -17.47 36.23
C ARG A 221 -44.54 -16.16 37.01
N GLY A 222 -43.93 -16.02 38.19
CA GLY A 222 -43.98 -14.79 39.00
C GLY A 222 -42.98 -13.72 38.57
N ILE A 223 -42.15 -13.99 37.56
CA ILE A 223 -41.22 -13.02 36.98
C ILE A 223 -41.96 -12.10 36.01
N ASP A 224 -41.61 -10.83 36.01
CA ASP A 224 -42.18 -9.83 35.11
C ASP A 224 -41.56 -9.92 33.70
N TRP A 225 -41.94 -10.96 32.96
CA TRP A 225 -41.46 -11.18 31.59
C TRP A 225 -41.90 -10.07 30.62
N LEU A 226 -43.08 -9.47 30.86
CA LEU A 226 -43.61 -8.40 30.03
C LEU A 226 -42.82 -7.09 30.24
N GLY A 227 -42.57 -6.70 31.48
CA GLY A 227 -41.71 -5.57 31.81
C GLY A 227 -40.28 -5.77 31.30
N ALA A 228 -39.72 -6.99 31.41
CA ALA A 228 -38.40 -7.29 30.84
C ALA A 228 -38.37 -7.11 29.32
N SER A 229 -39.43 -7.55 28.62
CA SER A 229 -39.55 -7.37 27.16
C SER A 229 -39.69 -5.90 26.77
N LEU A 230 -40.47 -5.12 27.53
CA LEU A 230 -40.63 -3.67 27.32
C LEU A 230 -39.33 -2.91 27.59
N ILE A 231 -38.55 -3.30 28.61
CA ILE A 231 -37.22 -2.74 28.87
C ILE A 231 -36.28 -3.05 27.70
N MET A 232 -36.19 -4.31 27.26
CA MET A 232 -35.35 -4.68 26.11
C MET A 232 -35.76 -3.95 24.82
N CYS A 233 -37.07 -3.85 24.57
CA CYS A 233 -37.60 -3.13 23.40
C CYS A 233 -37.29 -1.62 23.49
N SER A 234 -37.52 -0.99 24.63
CA SER A 234 -37.23 0.45 24.81
C SER A 234 -35.74 0.76 24.67
N VAL A 235 -34.87 -0.03 25.30
CA VAL A 235 -33.40 0.14 25.19
C VAL A 235 -32.93 -0.03 23.74
N THR A 236 -33.40 -1.07 23.06
CA THR A 236 -33.02 -1.33 21.66
C THR A 236 -33.55 -0.24 20.72
N CYS A 237 -34.84 0.07 20.79
CA CYS A 237 -35.47 1.07 19.93
C CYS A 237 -35.03 2.51 20.25
N LEU A 238 -34.40 2.75 21.40
CA LEU A 238 -33.76 4.02 21.73
C LEU A 238 -32.32 4.10 21.19
N ILE A 239 -31.51 3.06 21.43
CA ILE A 239 -30.08 3.08 21.09
C ILE A 239 -29.86 2.97 19.57
N VAL A 240 -30.56 2.06 18.89
CA VAL A 240 -30.37 1.83 17.44
C VAL A 240 -30.53 3.10 16.59
N PRO A 241 -31.61 3.90 16.71
CA PRO A 241 -31.72 5.14 15.97
C PRO A 241 -30.73 6.21 16.45
N LEU A 242 -30.26 6.18 17.71
CA LEU A 242 -29.19 7.07 18.17
C LEU A 242 -27.81 6.67 17.63
N THR A 243 -27.61 5.41 17.25
CA THR A 243 -26.36 4.94 16.62
C THR A 243 -26.34 5.23 15.11
N HIS A 244 -27.46 5.00 14.40
CA HIS A 244 -27.54 5.14 12.94
C HIS A 244 -28.13 6.46 12.44
N GLY A 245 -28.83 7.18 13.31
CA GLY A 245 -29.48 8.45 12.99
C GLY A 245 -28.46 9.53 12.65
N GLY A 246 -28.68 10.20 11.52
CA GLY A 246 -27.79 11.23 11.02
C GLY A 246 -26.63 10.71 10.15
N ASP A 247 -26.40 9.40 10.10
CA ASP A 247 -25.44 8.74 9.21
C ASP A 247 -26.22 7.94 8.13
N GLN A 248 -26.40 6.62 8.34
CA GLN A 248 -27.07 5.69 7.43
C GLN A 248 -28.54 6.04 7.22
N TRP A 249 -29.20 6.50 8.29
CA TRP A 249 -30.60 6.92 8.24
C TRP A 249 -30.68 8.42 8.55
N PRO A 250 -31.20 9.25 7.63
CA PRO A 250 -31.55 10.62 7.97
C PRO A 250 -32.42 10.66 9.22
N TRP A 251 -32.25 11.68 10.07
CA TRP A 251 -33.09 11.84 11.27
C TRP A 251 -34.59 11.94 10.95
N SER A 252 -34.93 12.37 9.73
CA SER A 252 -36.29 12.43 9.19
C SER A 252 -36.80 11.10 8.60
N SER A 253 -36.00 10.04 8.57
CA SER A 253 -36.39 8.75 7.99
C SER A 253 -37.50 8.08 8.80
N VAL A 254 -38.37 7.35 8.09
CA VAL A 254 -39.48 6.61 8.69
C VAL A 254 -38.97 5.61 9.73
N GLN A 255 -37.84 4.96 9.47
CA GLN A 255 -37.22 3.99 10.36
C GLN A 255 -36.80 4.62 11.70
N VAL A 256 -36.15 5.79 11.67
CA VAL A 256 -35.71 6.50 12.88
C VAL A 256 -36.92 6.96 13.69
N ILE A 257 -37.90 7.58 13.03
CA ILE A 257 -39.13 8.07 13.69
C ILE A 257 -39.93 6.90 14.28
N LEU A 258 -40.07 5.80 13.54
CA LEU A 258 -40.77 4.60 13.99
C LEU A 258 -40.08 3.99 15.22
N LEU A 259 -38.76 3.78 15.18
CA LEU A 259 -38.02 3.21 16.32
C LEU A 259 -38.10 4.12 17.55
N LEU A 260 -37.91 5.43 17.41
CA LEU A 260 -38.05 6.36 18.52
C LEU A 260 -39.49 6.40 19.07
N SER A 261 -40.50 6.32 18.20
CA SER A 261 -41.91 6.24 18.61
C SER A 261 -42.19 4.96 19.38
N VAL A 262 -41.68 3.82 18.90
CA VAL A 262 -41.78 2.53 19.61
C VAL A 262 -41.06 2.58 20.94
N ALA A 263 -39.91 3.25 21.04
CA ALA A 263 -39.21 3.45 22.32
C ALA A 263 -40.08 4.23 23.31
N VAL A 264 -40.69 5.34 22.88
CA VAL A 264 -41.61 6.14 23.72
C VAL A 264 -42.84 5.32 24.13
N ILE A 265 -43.42 4.57 23.22
CA ILE A 265 -44.58 3.69 23.50
C ILE A 265 -44.19 2.61 24.49
N SER A 266 -43.04 1.95 24.34
CA SER A 266 -42.57 0.89 25.24
C SER A 266 -42.21 1.44 26.62
N ILE A 267 -41.60 2.62 26.73
CA ILE A 267 -41.34 3.30 28.01
C ILE A 267 -42.66 3.67 28.68
N THR A 268 -43.61 4.24 27.94
CA THR A 268 -44.93 4.59 28.47
C THR A 268 -45.67 3.34 28.91
N GLY A 269 -45.64 2.26 28.11
CA GLY A 269 -46.20 0.96 28.43
C GLY A 269 -45.59 0.36 29.70
N LEU A 270 -44.27 0.47 29.88
CA LEU A 270 -43.58 0.05 31.09
C LEU A 270 -44.07 0.85 32.30
N ILE A 271 -44.10 2.17 32.21
CA ILE A 271 -44.59 3.05 33.29
C ILE A 271 -46.03 2.71 33.66
N LEU A 272 -46.91 2.51 32.67
CA LEU A 272 -48.31 2.14 32.92
C LEU A 272 -48.42 0.73 33.55
N LEU A 273 -47.65 -0.24 33.07
CA LEU A 273 -47.61 -1.60 33.62
C LEU A 273 -47.15 -1.60 35.09
N GLU A 274 -46.11 -0.83 35.41
CA GLU A 274 -45.56 -0.70 36.76
C GLU A 274 -46.52 0.05 37.70
N LEU A 275 -47.16 1.12 37.23
CA LEU A 275 -48.09 1.93 38.03
C LEU A 275 -49.42 1.24 38.28
N PHE A 276 -49.97 0.53 37.29
CA PHE A 276 -51.36 0.05 37.32
C PHE A 276 -51.50 -1.46 37.53
N VAL A 277 -50.55 -2.29 37.08
CA VAL A 277 -50.70 -3.76 37.07
C VAL A 277 -49.82 -4.44 38.12
N LEU A 278 -48.50 -4.21 38.08
CA LEU A 278 -47.54 -5.03 38.83
C LEU A 278 -47.18 -4.49 40.22
N LYS A 279 -47.20 -3.16 40.41
CA LYS A 279 -46.92 -2.46 41.69
C LYS A 279 -45.63 -2.95 42.38
N ASP A 280 -45.76 -3.85 43.37
CA ASP A 280 -44.63 -4.38 44.15
C ASP A 280 -43.92 -5.57 43.49
N ALA A 281 -44.51 -6.18 42.45
CA ALA A 281 -43.91 -7.26 41.66
C ALA A 281 -43.16 -6.78 40.40
N ALA A 282 -43.12 -5.46 40.19
CA ALA A 282 -42.44 -4.82 39.05
C ALA A 282 -40.91 -4.97 39.11
N LEU A 283 -40.26 -5.03 37.93
CA LEU A 283 -38.80 -5.00 37.81
C LEU A 283 -38.20 -3.71 38.37
N ILE A 284 -38.88 -2.57 38.20
CA ILE A 284 -38.53 -1.29 38.84
C ILE A 284 -39.70 -0.86 39.74
N PRO A 285 -39.69 -1.22 41.04
CA PRO A 285 -40.77 -0.86 41.96
C PRO A 285 -41.00 0.66 42.03
N VAL A 286 -42.24 1.10 41.86
CA VAL A 286 -42.65 2.53 41.87
C VAL A 286 -42.20 3.27 43.14
N ARG A 287 -42.09 2.57 44.27
CA ARG A 287 -41.57 3.11 45.53
C ARG A 287 -40.16 3.68 45.43
N PHE A 288 -39.34 3.20 44.50
CA PHE A 288 -37.99 3.71 44.27
C PHE A 288 -38.01 5.16 43.76
N PHE A 289 -38.97 5.51 42.89
CA PHE A 289 -39.13 6.89 42.40
C PHE A 289 -39.55 7.90 43.47
N LYS A 290 -40.14 7.44 44.60
CA LYS A 290 -40.46 8.31 45.75
C LYS A 290 -39.21 8.72 46.54
N ASN A 291 -38.13 7.95 46.45
CA ASN A 291 -36.87 8.27 47.12
C ASN A 291 -36.01 9.17 46.23
N LYS A 292 -36.01 10.47 46.53
CA LYS A 292 -35.24 11.47 45.78
C LYS A 292 -33.73 11.16 45.72
N ALA A 293 -33.15 10.63 46.80
CA ALA A 293 -31.72 10.31 46.84
C ALA A 293 -31.37 9.18 45.86
N LEU A 294 -32.27 8.20 45.74
CA LEU A 294 -32.13 7.06 44.84
C LEU A 294 -32.19 7.48 43.36
N VAL A 295 -33.21 8.28 42.99
CA VAL A 295 -33.38 8.79 41.63
C VAL A 295 -32.21 9.69 41.22
N MET A 296 -31.73 10.53 42.13
CA MET A 296 -30.55 11.37 41.88
C MET A 296 -29.28 10.53 41.70
N ALA A 297 -29.11 9.41 42.41
CA ALA A 297 -27.99 8.50 42.21
C ALA A 297 -28.04 7.83 40.83
N TRP A 298 -29.22 7.43 40.35
CA TRP A 298 -29.39 6.91 38.99
C TRP A 298 -29.05 7.94 37.93
N LEU A 299 -29.60 9.15 38.04
CA LEU A 299 -29.32 10.25 37.10
C LEU A 299 -27.83 10.60 37.07
N ASN A 300 -27.20 10.62 38.24
CA ASN A 300 -25.79 10.95 38.35
C ASN A 300 -24.90 9.89 37.68
N LEU A 301 -25.15 8.60 37.87
CA LEU A 301 -24.40 7.55 37.17
C LEU A 301 -24.69 7.51 35.68
N PHE A 302 -25.92 7.80 35.27
CA PHE A 302 -26.29 7.94 33.87
C PHE A 302 -25.45 9.04 33.21
N VAL A 303 -25.47 10.26 33.76
CA VAL A 303 -24.70 11.40 33.21
C VAL A 303 -23.19 11.14 33.27
N TYR A 304 -22.71 10.59 34.38
CA TYR A 304 -21.31 10.18 34.52
C TYR A 304 -20.90 9.26 33.38
N ASN A 305 -21.66 8.19 33.10
CA ASN A 305 -21.26 7.20 32.12
C ASN A 305 -21.45 7.69 30.68
N VAL A 306 -22.38 8.62 30.42
CA VAL A 306 -22.47 9.35 29.13
C VAL A 306 -21.14 10.06 28.84
N LEU A 307 -20.68 10.87 29.79
CA LEU A 307 -19.45 11.66 29.64
C LEU A 307 -18.20 10.77 29.63
N PHE A 308 -18.18 9.75 30.48
CA PHE A 308 -17.05 8.85 30.62
C PHE A 308 -16.84 8.00 29.36
N MET A 309 -17.89 7.41 28.79
CA MET A 309 -17.78 6.64 27.55
C MET A 309 -17.39 7.50 26.35
N ALA A 310 -17.93 8.72 26.26
CA ALA A 310 -17.53 9.67 25.23
C ALA A 310 -16.03 10.00 25.29
N LEU A 311 -15.50 10.19 26.49
CA LEU A 311 -14.09 10.49 26.70
C LEU A 311 -13.18 9.26 26.53
N LEU A 312 -13.61 8.07 26.99
CA LEU A 312 -12.88 6.82 26.79
C LEU A 312 -12.68 6.53 25.30
N TYR A 313 -13.74 6.70 24.51
CA TYR A 313 -13.68 6.57 23.06
C TYR A 313 -12.66 7.55 22.47
N TYR A 314 -12.69 8.82 22.89
CA TYR A 314 -11.72 9.83 22.45
C TYR A 314 -10.26 9.48 22.81
N LEU A 315 -9.98 9.17 24.09
CA LEU A 315 -8.63 8.88 24.59
C LEU A 315 -8.02 7.63 23.95
N SER A 316 -8.83 6.61 23.67
CA SER A 316 -8.37 5.36 23.04
C SER A 316 -7.78 5.56 21.64
N THR A 317 -8.22 6.59 20.91
CA THR A 317 -7.73 6.90 19.54
C THR A 317 -6.39 7.63 19.50
N LYS A 318 -6.00 8.35 20.57
CA LYS A 318 -4.78 9.16 20.59
C LYS A 318 -3.56 8.42 21.15
N THR A 319 -3.70 7.66 22.24
CA THR A 319 -2.89 6.48 22.62
C THR A 319 -3.49 5.83 23.87
N GLY A 320 -3.57 4.50 23.91
CA GLY A 320 -4.09 3.76 25.08
C GLY A 320 -3.26 3.93 26.36
N LEU A 321 -1.99 4.36 26.28
CA LEU A 321 -1.14 4.60 27.45
C LEU A 321 -1.63 5.78 28.30
N PHE A 322 -2.32 6.78 27.72
CA PHE A 322 -2.85 7.93 28.46
C PHE A 322 -4.05 7.58 29.36
N LEU A 323 -4.59 6.37 29.28
CA LEU A 323 -5.65 5.87 30.17
C LEU A 323 -5.11 5.36 31.52
N LEU A 324 -3.81 5.06 31.63
CA LEU A 324 -3.21 4.53 32.86
C LEU A 324 -3.37 5.49 34.06
N PRO A 325 -3.11 6.82 33.95
CA PRO A 325 -3.31 7.74 35.06
C PRO A 325 -4.77 7.85 35.51
N LEU A 326 -5.72 7.84 34.56
CA LEU A 326 -7.16 7.80 34.83
C LEU A 326 -7.52 6.57 35.68
N VAL A 327 -7.02 5.41 35.29
CA VAL A 327 -7.28 4.17 36.02
C VAL A 327 -6.58 4.13 37.38
N CYS A 328 -5.35 4.64 37.49
CA CYS A 328 -4.71 4.83 38.78
C CYS A 328 -5.60 5.66 39.73
N GLY A 329 -6.21 6.75 39.24
CA GLY A 329 -7.15 7.55 40.01
C GLY A 329 -8.40 6.77 40.46
N LEU A 330 -9.03 6.01 39.55
CA LEU A 330 -10.20 5.18 39.86
C LEU A 330 -9.89 4.10 40.91
N VAL A 331 -8.75 3.42 40.76
CA VAL A 331 -8.30 2.34 41.66
C VAL A 331 -7.88 2.89 43.02
N LEU A 332 -7.18 4.03 43.05
CA LEU A 332 -6.78 4.69 44.30
C LEU A 332 -8.01 5.02 45.15
N VAL A 333 -9.06 5.56 44.54
CA VAL A 333 -10.32 5.83 45.25
C VAL A 333 -11.00 4.53 45.64
N GLY A 334 -11.04 3.52 44.76
CA GLY A 334 -11.60 2.17 45.05
C GLY A 334 -11.01 1.53 46.31
N ILE A 335 -9.69 1.55 46.44
CA ILE A 335 -9.00 0.98 47.61
C ILE A 335 -9.14 1.90 48.83
N SER A 336 -9.19 3.23 48.63
CA SER A 336 -9.18 4.23 49.71
C SER A 336 -10.56 4.75 50.10
N PHE A 337 -11.65 4.19 49.57
CA PHE A 337 -12.99 4.76 49.75
C PHE A 337 -13.48 4.73 51.20
N SER A 338 -13.24 3.64 51.93
CA SER A 338 -13.59 3.55 53.36
C SER A 338 -12.82 4.60 54.20
N PRO A 339 -11.49 4.76 54.06
CA PRO A 339 -10.76 5.89 54.64
C PRO A 339 -11.31 7.28 54.24
N LEU A 340 -11.66 7.48 52.97
CA LEU A 340 -12.21 8.74 52.46
C LEU A 340 -13.58 9.07 53.07
N LEU A 341 -14.44 8.06 53.26
CA LEU A 341 -15.73 8.22 53.95
C LEU A 341 -15.53 8.64 55.41
N ARG A 342 -14.54 8.07 56.09
CA ARG A 342 -14.17 8.46 57.46
C ARG A 342 -13.64 9.89 57.50
N LEU A 343 -12.75 10.27 56.59
CA LEU A 343 -12.26 11.65 56.49
C LEU A 343 -13.40 12.64 56.19
N ALA A 344 -14.32 12.32 55.28
CA ALA A 344 -15.50 13.13 54.98
C ALA A 344 -16.43 13.27 56.20
N SER A 345 -16.55 12.21 57.00
CA SER A 345 -17.31 12.25 58.26
C SER A 345 -16.67 13.16 59.31
N LEU A 346 -15.33 13.17 59.40
CA LEU A 346 -14.56 14.05 60.28
C LEU A 346 -14.67 15.51 59.83
N ILE A 347 -14.45 15.80 58.54
CA ILE A 347 -14.58 17.15 57.97
C ILE A 347 -15.99 17.71 58.21
N ARG A 348 -17.03 16.88 58.05
CA ARG A 348 -18.42 17.26 58.36
C ARG A 348 -18.59 17.64 59.84
N ALA A 349 -18.01 16.85 60.74
CA ALA A 349 -18.07 17.11 62.18
C ALA A 349 -17.34 18.42 62.55
N THR A 350 -16.19 18.70 61.93
CA THR A 350 -15.41 19.93 62.17
C THR A 350 -16.11 21.17 61.57
N LEU A 351 -16.70 21.07 60.38
CA LEU A 351 -17.31 22.20 59.64
C LEU A 351 -18.81 22.42 59.91
N HIS A 352 -19.43 21.66 60.82
CA HIS A 352 -20.85 21.80 61.19
C HIS A 352 -21.83 21.78 60.00
N LEU A 353 -21.50 21.03 58.94
CA LEU A 353 -22.30 20.97 57.71
C LEU A 353 -23.64 20.26 57.95
N ARG A 354 -24.75 20.88 57.52
CA ARG A 354 -26.14 20.41 57.68
C ARG A 354 -26.51 19.11 56.92
N SER A 355 -25.62 18.54 56.09
CA SER A 355 -25.95 17.39 55.24
C SER A 355 -25.98 16.07 56.02
N LYS A 356 -26.94 15.19 55.68
CA LYS A 356 -27.26 13.99 56.49
C LYS A 356 -26.32 12.78 56.29
N ALA A 357 -25.39 12.79 55.32
CA ALA A 357 -24.47 11.66 55.10
C ALA A 357 -23.10 12.08 54.51
N PRO A 358 -21.97 11.48 54.98
CA PRO A 358 -20.61 11.84 54.55
C PRO A 358 -20.35 11.52 53.05
N ARG A 359 -21.07 10.55 52.50
CA ARG A 359 -21.03 10.18 51.07
C ARG A 359 -21.51 11.29 50.12
N HIS A 360 -22.41 12.19 50.56
CA HIS A 360 -22.84 13.31 49.72
C HIS A 360 -21.73 14.36 49.53
N LEU A 361 -20.85 14.53 50.52
CA LEU A 361 -19.68 15.40 50.40
C LEU A 361 -18.69 14.83 49.37
N LEU A 362 -18.40 13.52 49.44
CA LEU A 362 -17.56 12.83 48.45
C LEU A 362 -18.17 12.89 47.05
N LEU A 363 -19.50 12.75 46.94
CA LEU A 363 -20.19 12.88 45.67
C LEU A 363 -20.04 14.30 45.07
N LEU A 364 -20.23 15.34 45.89
CA LEU A 364 -20.06 16.73 45.44
C LEU A 364 -18.62 17.03 44.99
N VAL A 365 -17.63 16.62 45.81
CA VAL A 365 -16.21 16.79 45.48
C VAL A 365 -15.87 16.00 44.22
N GLY A 366 -16.30 14.75 44.13
CA GLY A 366 -16.09 13.87 42.99
C GLY A 366 -16.67 14.46 41.69
N SER A 367 -17.93 14.88 41.71
CA SER A 367 -18.58 15.50 40.54
C SER A 367 -17.90 16.81 40.13
N THR A 368 -17.42 17.61 41.09
CA THR A 368 -16.70 18.86 40.80
C THR A 368 -15.34 18.58 40.15
N LEU A 369 -14.56 17.63 40.69
CA LEU A 369 -13.28 17.22 40.12
C LEU A 369 -13.45 16.59 38.74
N PHE A 370 -14.47 15.73 38.59
CA PHE A 370 -14.79 15.11 37.31
C PHE A 370 -15.13 16.16 36.25
N LEU A 371 -16.06 17.07 36.55
CA LEU A 371 -16.45 18.15 35.63
C LEU A 371 -15.28 19.08 35.28
N LEU A 372 -14.50 19.50 36.28
CA LEU A 372 -13.34 20.37 36.06
C LEU A 372 -12.30 19.69 35.17
N ALA A 373 -11.95 18.44 35.47
CA ALA A 373 -10.97 17.69 34.69
C ALA A 373 -11.47 17.42 33.27
N THR A 374 -12.74 17.05 33.08
CA THR A 374 -13.33 16.89 31.74
C THR A 374 -13.31 18.21 30.96
N THR A 375 -13.62 19.33 31.61
CA THR A 375 -13.60 20.66 30.96
C THR A 375 -12.19 21.06 30.57
N LEU A 376 -11.21 20.91 31.47
CA LEU A 376 -9.81 21.22 31.20
C LEU A 376 -9.23 20.35 30.08
N ILE A 377 -9.51 19.05 30.10
CA ILE A 377 -9.12 18.15 29.01
C ILE A 377 -9.76 18.62 27.70
N ALA A 378 -11.02 19.02 27.70
CA ALA A 378 -11.68 19.52 26.49
C ALA A 378 -11.11 20.85 25.96
N THR A 379 -10.59 21.74 26.83
CA THR A 379 -10.11 23.09 26.43
C THR A 379 -8.61 23.18 26.15
N GLU A 380 -7.75 22.41 26.84
CA GLU A 380 -6.28 22.50 26.76
C GLU A 380 -5.67 21.58 25.67
N LEU A 381 -6.52 21.09 24.77
CA LEU A 381 -6.30 19.84 24.06
C LEU A 381 -5.20 19.89 22.97
N LYS A 382 -4.69 21.08 22.63
CA LYS A 382 -3.65 21.29 21.61
C LYS A 382 -2.31 21.79 22.15
N SER A 383 -2.22 22.20 23.42
CA SER A 383 -1.07 22.95 23.95
C SER A 383 -0.45 22.38 25.23
N ALA A 384 -1.14 21.49 25.94
CA ALA A 384 -0.64 20.97 27.22
C ALA A 384 0.51 19.94 27.04
N PRO A 385 1.62 20.07 27.80
CA PRO A 385 2.67 19.05 27.83
C PRO A 385 2.16 17.73 28.42
N ILE A 386 2.81 16.60 28.10
CA ILE A 386 2.42 15.24 28.52
C ILE A 386 2.15 15.15 30.03
N ALA A 387 2.95 15.83 30.85
CA ALA A 387 2.77 15.86 32.30
C ALA A 387 1.42 16.48 32.72
N GLY A 388 0.95 17.52 32.02
CA GLY A 388 -0.36 18.13 32.27
C GLY A 388 -1.51 17.15 32.02
N TYR A 389 -1.45 16.39 30.94
CA TYR A 389 -2.42 15.34 30.64
C TYR A 389 -2.45 14.23 31.69
N VAL A 390 -1.28 13.78 32.14
CA VAL A 390 -1.19 12.75 33.21
C VAL A 390 -1.88 13.23 34.48
N ILE A 391 -1.66 14.49 34.87
CA ILE A 391 -2.28 15.08 36.06
C ILE A 391 -3.80 15.22 35.87
N MET A 392 -4.25 15.77 34.74
CA MET A 392 -5.67 15.95 34.46
C MET A 392 -6.42 14.61 34.40
N ALA A 393 -5.84 13.59 33.76
CA ALA A 393 -6.39 12.24 33.70
C ALA A 393 -6.44 11.58 35.09
N LEU A 394 -5.41 11.76 35.92
CA LEU A 394 -5.42 11.27 37.30
C LEU A 394 -6.53 11.93 38.13
N VAL A 395 -6.69 13.25 38.03
CA VAL A 395 -7.75 14.00 38.72
C VAL A 395 -9.13 13.56 38.25
N LEU A 396 -9.30 13.34 36.94
CA LEU A 396 -10.53 12.79 36.37
C LEU A 396 -10.86 11.41 36.95
N GLY A 397 -9.85 10.56 37.12
CA GLY A 397 -10.00 9.22 37.69
C GLY A 397 -10.41 9.25 39.16
N ILE A 398 -9.80 10.15 39.94
CA ILE A 398 -10.16 10.37 41.34
C ILE A 398 -11.62 10.88 41.43
N GLY A 399 -11.98 11.87 40.63
CA GLY A 399 -13.34 12.42 40.58
C GLY A 399 -14.38 11.35 40.21
N GLY A 400 -14.11 10.60 39.13
CA GLY A 400 -14.98 9.52 38.67
C GLY A 400 -15.12 8.38 39.68
N GLY A 401 -14.04 8.02 40.38
CA GLY A 401 -14.04 6.98 41.40
C GLY A 401 -14.93 7.34 42.59
N MET A 402 -14.90 8.62 43.00
CA MET A 402 -15.76 9.13 44.08
C MET A 402 -17.24 9.16 43.67
N VAL A 403 -17.53 9.54 42.42
CA VAL A 403 -18.88 9.57 41.86
C VAL A 403 -19.48 8.16 41.79
N LEU A 404 -18.74 7.21 41.20
CA LEU A 404 -19.16 5.83 41.04
C LEU A 404 -19.50 5.20 42.41
N GLN A 405 -18.55 5.23 43.34
CA GLN A 405 -18.69 4.50 44.59
C GLN A 405 -19.74 5.11 45.53
N SER A 406 -19.84 6.44 45.57
CA SER A 406 -20.85 7.11 46.39
C SER A 406 -22.26 6.86 45.86
N SER A 407 -22.45 6.79 44.54
CA SER A 407 -23.76 6.54 43.93
C SER A 407 -24.21 5.09 44.12
N PHE A 408 -23.29 4.13 43.95
CA PHE A 408 -23.55 2.73 44.25
C PHE A 408 -23.95 2.53 45.73
N LEU A 409 -23.23 3.16 46.66
CA LEU A 409 -23.54 3.07 48.08
C LEU A 409 -24.92 3.68 48.43
N GLU A 410 -25.39 4.68 47.69
CA GLU A 410 -26.72 5.28 47.88
C GLU A 410 -27.83 4.35 47.36
N ALA A 411 -27.63 3.72 46.19
CA ALA A 411 -28.66 2.93 45.52
C ALA A 411 -28.61 1.42 45.81
N GLN A 412 -28.17 1.04 47.01
CA GLN A 412 -28.04 -0.35 47.44
C GLN A 412 -29.36 -1.12 47.45
N ALA A 413 -30.49 -0.42 47.63
CA ALA A 413 -31.82 -1.03 47.58
C ALA A 413 -32.28 -1.37 46.16
N SER A 414 -31.59 -0.86 45.12
CA SER A 414 -31.97 -1.01 43.71
C SER A 414 -30.76 -1.32 42.84
N VAL A 415 -29.86 -2.20 43.31
CA VAL A 415 -28.59 -2.52 42.64
C VAL A 415 -28.77 -2.84 41.13
N PRO A 416 -29.67 -3.75 40.71
CA PRO A 416 -29.83 -4.05 39.29
C PRO A 416 -30.26 -2.83 38.46
N THR A 417 -31.08 -1.95 39.04
CA THR A 417 -31.60 -0.76 38.37
C THR A 417 -30.53 0.35 38.24
N ILE A 418 -29.70 0.57 39.27
CA ILE A 418 -28.64 1.57 39.18
C ILE A 418 -27.57 1.17 38.15
N VAL A 419 -27.22 -0.12 38.09
CA VAL A 419 -26.27 -0.63 37.09
C VAL A 419 -26.89 -0.52 35.69
N MET A 420 -28.18 -0.81 35.50
CA MET A 420 -28.89 -0.57 34.24
C MET A 420 -28.79 0.89 33.80
N PHE A 421 -29.11 1.86 34.67
CA PHE A 421 -29.03 3.29 34.32
C PHE A 421 -27.60 3.74 34.00
N GLN A 422 -26.59 3.20 34.68
CA GLN A 422 -25.19 3.43 34.35
C GLN A 422 -24.90 3.00 32.91
N TYR A 423 -25.19 1.74 32.53
CA TYR A 423 -24.87 1.24 31.19
C TYR A 423 -25.76 1.84 30.09
N LEU A 424 -27.01 2.22 30.40
CA LEU A 424 -27.85 3.00 29.49
C LEU A 424 -27.20 4.35 29.15
N GLY A 425 -26.66 5.04 30.17
CA GLY A 425 -25.89 6.27 29.97
C GLY A 425 -24.64 6.03 29.12
N GLY A 426 -23.91 4.94 29.38
CA GLY A 426 -22.74 4.56 28.60
C GLY A 426 -23.05 4.28 27.12
N ALA A 427 -24.12 3.54 26.85
CA ALA A 427 -24.55 3.21 25.49
C ALA A 427 -24.99 4.46 24.71
N ILE A 428 -25.75 5.37 25.33
CA ILE A 428 -26.12 6.66 24.73
C ILE A 428 -24.88 7.55 24.52
N GLY A 429 -23.99 7.62 25.51
CA GLY A 429 -22.75 8.39 25.43
C GLY A 429 -21.85 7.91 24.30
N LEU A 430 -21.70 6.60 24.13
CA LEU A 430 -20.94 6.01 23.02
C LEU A 430 -21.59 6.31 21.67
N ALA A 431 -22.92 6.16 21.55
CA ALA A 431 -23.64 6.46 20.31
C ALA A 431 -23.48 7.95 19.91
N VAL A 432 -23.66 8.87 20.86
CA VAL A 432 -23.50 10.32 20.63
C VAL A 432 -22.05 10.68 20.31
N ALA A 433 -21.09 10.14 21.06
CA ALA A 433 -19.67 10.38 20.83
C ALA A 433 -19.21 9.85 19.47
N GLY A 434 -19.70 8.68 19.05
CA GLY A 434 -19.48 8.14 17.71
C GLY A 434 -19.99 9.08 16.62
N ILE A 435 -21.20 9.62 16.75
CA ILE A 435 -21.74 10.62 15.82
C ILE A 435 -20.87 11.88 15.78
N VAL A 436 -20.56 12.47 16.94
CA VAL A 436 -19.80 13.73 17.04
C VAL A 436 -18.38 13.55 16.53
N TYR A 437 -17.72 12.45 16.90
CA TYR A 437 -16.38 12.10 16.44
C TYR A 437 -16.37 11.94 14.92
N ARG A 438 -17.31 11.18 14.34
CA ARG A 438 -17.42 11.03 12.88
C ARG A 438 -17.63 12.38 12.19
N GLN A 439 -18.56 13.20 12.66
CA GLN A 439 -18.81 14.53 12.08
C GLN A 439 -17.59 15.46 12.20
N SER A 440 -16.87 15.42 13.32
CA SER A 440 -15.65 16.20 13.53
C SER A 440 -14.46 15.67 12.74
N LEU A 441 -14.34 14.34 12.59
CA LEU A 441 -13.34 13.68 11.78
C LEU A 441 -13.57 14.04 10.30
N THR A 442 -14.81 13.96 9.80
CA THR A 442 -15.16 14.47 8.46
C THR A 442 -14.79 15.94 8.28
N ARG A 443 -14.95 16.79 9.32
CA ARG A 443 -14.52 18.20 9.28
C ARG A 443 -13.00 18.39 9.32
N GLN A 444 -12.25 17.54 10.01
CA GLN A 444 -10.79 17.64 10.13
C GLN A 444 -10.07 17.01 8.94
N LEU A 445 -10.62 15.92 8.39
CA LEU A 445 -10.16 15.30 7.14
C LEU A 445 -10.30 16.22 5.92
N LYS A 446 -11.07 17.32 6.01
CA LYS A 446 -11.05 18.40 5.00
C LYS A 446 -9.71 19.14 4.92
N ASN A 447 -8.87 19.07 5.96
CA ASN A 447 -7.69 19.92 6.12
C ASN A 447 -6.37 19.12 6.28
N GLU A 448 -6.39 17.79 6.17
CA GLU A 448 -5.21 16.92 6.35
C GLU A 448 -4.84 16.25 5.00
N PRO A 449 -3.54 16.06 4.70
CA PRO A 449 -3.07 15.41 3.47
C PRO A 449 -3.55 13.95 3.33
N GLU A 450 -3.79 13.51 2.10
CA GLU A 450 -4.44 12.23 1.74
C GLU A 450 -3.71 10.96 2.25
N GLU A 451 -2.40 11.03 2.51
CA GLU A 451 -1.54 9.90 2.86
C GLU A 451 -1.65 9.42 4.33
N THR A 452 -2.25 10.19 5.23
CA THR A 452 -2.34 9.86 6.66
C THR A 452 -3.61 9.08 7.05
N ILE A 453 -4.51 8.82 6.10
CA ILE A 453 -5.81 8.20 6.35
C ILE A 453 -5.74 6.66 6.17
N PRO A 454 -6.11 5.85 7.18
CA PRO A 454 -6.18 4.40 7.05
C PRO A 454 -7.08 3.95 5.88
N SER A 455 -6.62 2.95 5.11
CA SER A 455 -7.25 2.48 3.86
C SER A 455 -8.73 2.10 3.99
N GLY A 456 -9.12 1.43 5.08
CA GLY A 456 -10.51 1.06 5.34
C GLY A 456 -11.44 2.25 5.60
N LEU A 457 -10.92 3.31 6.24
CA LEU A 457 -11.65 4.57 6.44
C LEU A 457 -11.77 5.37 5.13
N ARG A 458 -10.74 5.33 4.29
CA ARG A 458 -10.75 5.91 2.93
C ARG A 458 -11.81 5.27 2.05
N GLN A 459 -11.92 3.94 2.03
CA GLN A 459 -12.96 3.23 1.28
C GLN A 459 -14.36 3.55 1.79
N TYR A 460 -14.59 3.62 3.11
CA TYR A 460 -15.90 4.00 3.66
C TYR A 460 -16.30 5.44 3.28
N ILE A 461 -15.36 6.38 3.29
CA ILE A 461 -15.59 7.77 2.91
C ILE A 461 -15.95 7.91 1.42
N LEU A 462 -15.27 7.16 0.55
CA LEU A 462 -15.51 7.17 -0.90
C LEU A 462 -16.82 6.45 -1.29
N HIS A 463 -17.20 5.39 -0.56
CA HIS A 463 -18.42 4.61 -0.87
C HIS A 463 -19.70 5.15 -0.23
N ASN A 464 -19.61 6.13 0.68
CA ASN A 464 -20.78 6.64 1.39
C ASN A 464 -21.14 8.05 0.86
N PRO A 465 -22.16 8.15 -0.02
CA PRO A 465 -22.40 9.34 -0.86
C PRO A 465 -22.66 10.63 -0.07
N LYS A 466 -23.11 10.50 1.19
CA LYS A 466 -23.36 11.63 2.08
C LYS A 466 -22.08 12.27 2.63
N TYR A 467 -21.01 11.48 2.78
CA TYR A 467 -19.69 11.93 3.25
C TYR A 467 -18.80 12.38 2.10
N ALA A 468 -18.85 11.68 0.96
CA ALA A 468 -18.24 12.12 -0.29
C ALA A 468 -18.75 13.53 -0.70
N ALA A 469 -20.06 13.78 -0.59
CA ALA A 469 -20.66 15.09 -0.88
C ALA A 469 -20.30 16.19 0.14
N GLN A 470 -19.89 15.85 1.37
CA GLN A 470 -19.55 16.83 2.40
C GLN A 470 -18.06 17.15 2.47
N ILE A 471 -17.18 16.28 2.00
CA ILE A 471 -15.74 16.55 1.80
C ILE A 471 -15.51 17.37 0.52
N SER A 472 -16.48 17.38 -0.40
CA SER A 472 -16.56 18.30 -1.54
C SER A 472 -16.87 19.75 -1.11
N THR A 473 -15.90 20.37 -0.45
CA THR A 473 -15.64 21.80 -0.46
C THR A 473 -14.11 21.85 -0.35
N VAL A 474 -13.30 21.89 -1.40
CA VAL A 474 -13.21 22.97 -2.40
C VAL A 474 -12.67 22.48 -3.77
N ALA A 475 -12.32 21.20 -3.96
CA ALA A 475 -11.95 20.66 -5.28
C ALA A 475 -13.20 20.36 -6.13
N ALA A 476 -13.20 20.82 -7.39
CA ALA A 476 -14.30 20.57 -8.33
C ALA A 476 -14.18 19.16 -8.92
N ASP A 477 -14.34 18.14 -8.06
CA ASP A 477 -14.14 16.74 -8.46
C ASP A 477 -15.16 16.28 -9.49
N VAL A 478 -14.70 15.53 -10.50
CA VAL A 478 -15.52 14.90 -11.54
C VAL A 478 -15.43 13.39 -11.40
N PHE A 479 -16.56 12.70 -11.31
CA PHE A 479 -16.63 11.25 -11.15
C PHE A 479 -17.10 10.60 -12.45
N VAL A 480 -16.35 9.60 -12.90
CA VAL A 480 -16.60 8.84 -14.13
C VAL A 480 -16.77 7.38 -13.79
N ASP A 481 -17.88 6.76 -14.19
CA ASP A 481 -18.18 5.36 -13.90
C ASP A 481 -18.87 4.68 -15.08
N ARG A 482 -18.52 3.42 -15.37
CA ARG A 482 -19.06 2.65 -16.51
C ARG A 482 -20.58 2.46 -16.43
N GLN A 483 -21.15 2.51 -15.22
CA GLN A 483 -22.59 2.46 -14.94
C GLN A 483 -23.25 3.84 -14.91
N GLY A 484 -22.47 4.92 -15.07
CA GLY A 484 -22.95 6.29 -15.14
C GLY A 484 -23.75 6.63 -16.41
N HIS A 485 -24.06 7.91 -16.57
CA HIS A 485 -24.78 8.45 -17.73
C HIS A 485 -24.25 9.85 -18.09
N ASP A 486 -24.09 10.17 -19.37
CA ASP A 486 -23.41 11.41 -19.80
C ASP A 486 -24.21 12.70 -19.60
N ASP A 487 -25.53 12.57 -19.42
CA ASP A 487 -26.40 13.66 -18.96
C ASP A 487 -26.22 14.00 -17.47
N ASN A 488 -25.47 13.17 -16.72
CA ASN A 488 -25.23 13.44 -15.32
C ASN A 488 -24.25 14.60 -15.11
N PRO A 489 -24.31 15.26 -13.94
CA PRO A 489 -23.42 16.38 -13.64
C PRO A 489 -21.98 15.97 -13.29
N GLY A 490 -21.63 14.67 -13.27
CA GLY A 490 -20.29 14.20 -12.89
C GLY A 490 -20.02 14.20 -11.39
N SER A 491 -21.06 14.14 -10.56
CA SER A 491 -20.93 14.02 -9.10
C SER A 491 -20.74 12.58 -8.65
N ALA A 492 -20.19 12.32 -7.46
CA ALA A 492 -20.05 10.96 -6.92
C ALA A 492 -21.35 10.14 -6.91
N VAL A 493 -22.52 10.78 -6.76
CA VAL A 493 -23.84 10.12 -6.74
C VAL A 493 -24.39 9.89 -8.15
N LYS A 494 -24.01 10.76 -9.09
CA LYS A 494 -24.43 10.74 -10.48
C LYS A 494 -23.18 10.96 -11.35
N PRO A 495 -22.36 9.92 -11.53
CA PRO A 495 -21.15 10.00 -12.33
C PRO A 495 -21.50 10.05 -13.81
N VAL A 496 -20.63 10.67 -14.60
CA VAL A 496 -20.69 10.57 -16.07
C VAL A 496 -20.19 9.21 -16.53
N LYS A 497 -20.51 8.81 -17.75
CA LYS A 497 -20.09 7.54 -18.31
C LYS A 497 -18.83 7.70 -19.15
N GLY A 498 -18.85 8.56 -20.15
CA GLY A 498 -17.78 8.76 -21.12
C GLY A 498 -16.63 9.62 -20.60
N LEU A 499 -15.41 9.22 -20.95
CA LEU A 499 -14.18 10.00 -20.67
C LEU A 499 -14.20 11.37 -21.36
N GLN A 500 -14.71 11.43 -22.60
CA GLN A 500 -14.88 12.70 -23.33
C GLN A 500 -15.82 13.65 -22.60
N ARG A 501 -16.96 13.13 -22.11
CA ARG A 501 -17.90 13.93 -21.34
C ARG A 501 -17.26 14.45 -20.05
N ALA A 502 -16.43 13.64 -19.40
CA ALA A 502 -15.66 14.08 -18.24
C ALA A 502 -14.69 15.22 -18.60
N GLN A 503 -13.97 15.13 -19.73
CA GLN A 503 -13.10 16.21 -20.21
C GLN A 503 -13.89 17.50 -20.45
N GLU A 504 -15.06 17.43 -21.09
CA GLU A 504 -15.93 18.60 -21.30
C GLU A 504 -16.36 19.26 -19.98
N LEU A 505 -16.71 18.46 -18.97
CA LEU A 505 -17.05 18.98 -17.64
C LEU A 505 -15.85 19.67 -17.00
N VAL A 506 -14.67 19.06 -17.06
CA VAL A 506 -13.42 19.67 -16.57
C VAL A 506 -13.15 21.01 -17.25
N ARG A 507 -13.25 21.08 -18.59
CA ARG A 507 -13.11 22.33 -19.36
C ARG A 507 -14.08 23.41 -18.90
N GLY A 508 -15.30 23.05 -18.55
CA GLY A 508 -16.29 23.98 -18.00
C GLY A 508 -15.95 24.48 -16.59
N LEU A 509 -15.23 23.68 -15.80
CA LEU A 509 -14.85 24.00 -14.42
C LEU A 509 -13.60 24.88 -14.35
N ILE A 510 -12.62 24.66 -15.22
CA ILE A 510 -11.30 25.32 -15.23
C ILE A 510 -11.38 26.86 -15.07
N PRO A 511 -12.22 27.61 -15.83
CA PRO A 511 -12.25 29.08 -15.71
C PRO A 511 -12.70 29.60 -14.34
N SER A 512 -13.37 28.76 -13.55
CA SER A 512 -13.91 29.10 -12.23
C SER A 512 -13.22 28.36 -11.08
N ALA A 513 -12.20 27.56 -11.38
CA ALA A 513 -11.47 26.75 -10.41
C ALA A 513 -10.76 27.64 -9.39
N LYS A 514 -10.82 27.23 -8.12
CA LYS A 514 -10.15 27.90 -6.99
C LYS A 514 -9.18 26.97 -6.25
N ASP A 515 -9.05 25.74 -6.74
CA ASP A 515 -8.27 24.64 -6.19
C ASP A 515 -8.08 23.59 -7.30
N ASP A 516 -7.28 22.58 -7.04
CA ASP A 516 -7.05 21.45 -7.95
C ASP A 516 -8.37 20.74 -8.31
N ILE A 517 -8.43 20.20 -9.53
CA ILE A 517 -9.56 19.42 -10.04
C ILE A 517 -9.14 17.96 -10.08
N THR A 518 -9.88 17.07 -9.41
CA THR A 518 -9.63 15.62 -9.52
C THR A 518 -10.74 14.92 -10.28
N VAL A 519 -10.36 14.23 -11.36
CA VAL A 519 -11.21 13.30 -12.10
C VAL A 519 -11.00 11.90 -11.55
N HIS A 520 -12.01 11.34 -10.92
CA HIS A 520 -12.01 9.99 -10.35
C HIS A 520 -12.58 9.01 -11.36
N LEU A 521 -11.71 8.15 -11.90
CA LEU A 521 -12.05 7.10 -12.85
C LEU A 521 -12.45 5.83 -12.09
N GLY A 522 -13.67 5.36 -12.37
CA GLY A 522 -14.25 4.15 -11.81
C GLY A 522 -13.55 2.88 -12.30
N PRO A 523 -13.59 1.80 -11.49
CA PRO A 523 -12.85 0.57 -11.76
C PRO A 523 -13.32 -0.16 -13.03
N GLY A 524 -12.41 -0.95 -13.59
CA GLY A 524 -12.67 -1.86 -14.71
C GLY A 524 -12.04 -1.44 -16.04
N THR A 525 -12.31 -2.22 -17.08
CA THR A 525 -11.76 -2.01 -18.43
C THR A 525 -12.64 -1.07 -19.25
N TRP A 526 -12.04 0.03 -19.68
CA TRP A 526 -12.56 1.07 -20.55
C TRP A 526 -11.95 0.88 -21.93
N VAL A 527 -12.72 0.25 -22.83
CA VAL A 527 -12.30 0.09 -24.22
C VAL A 527 -12.52 1.41 -24.95
N ILE A 528 -11.46 1.94 -25.56
CA ILE A 528 -11.49 3.15 -26.38
C ILE A 528 -11.40 2.77 -27.86
N ASP A 529 -12.08 3.54 -28.69
CA ASP A 529 -12.09 3.47 -30.15
C ASP A 529 -11.36 4.65 -30.80
N GLU A 530 -10.93 5.62 -30.00
CA GLU A 530 -10.03 6.70 -30.39
C GLU A 530 -9.13 7.16 -29.23
N PRO A 531 -7.93 7.71 -29.52
CA PRO A 531 -7.01 8.18 -28.48
C PRO A 531 -7.61 9.29 -27.63
N ILE A 532 -7.34 9.28 -26.33
CA ILE A 532 -7.76 10.36 -25.42
C ILE A 532 -6.81 11.55 -25.62
N MET A 533 -7.36 12.66 -26.11
CA MET A 533 -6.59 13.87 -26.44
C MET A 533 -6.68 14.91 -25.31
N PHE A 534 -5.55 15.31 -24.76
CA PHE A 534 -5.41 16.42 -23.81
C PHE A 534 -4.63 17.56 -24.47
N SER A 535 -5.23 18.75 -24.44
CA SER A 535 -4.68 19.99 -25.00
C SER A 535 -4.60 21.06 -23.91
N ASN A 536 -4.15 22.28 -24.25
CA ASN A 536 -4.17 23.44 -23.33
C ASN A 536 -5.57 23.71 -22.73
N GLU A 537 -6.66 23.31 -23.39
CA GLU A 537 -8.02 23.52 -22.87
C GLU A 537 -8.33 22.64 -21.66
N ASP A 538 -7.59 21.54 -21.48
CA ASP A 538 -7.78 20.56 -20.41
C ASP A 538 -6.95 20.88 -19.16
N CYS A 539 -6.18 21.96 -19.21
CA CYS A 539 -5.14 22.29 -18.26
C CYS A 539 -5.64 23.22 -17.15
N GLY A 540 -5.06 23.07 -15.95
CA GLY A 540 -5.39 23.95 -14.85
C GLY A 540 -4.96 25.40 -15.11
N THR A 541 -5.50 26.34 -14.33
CA THR A 541 -5.12 27.77 -14.39
C THR A 541 -4.79 28.26 -12.99
N ASN A 542 -4.00 29.35 -12.88
CA ASN A 542 -3.61 29.95 -11.58
C ASN A 542 -2.88 28.97 -10.64
N ASP A 543 -1.94 28.19 -11.16
CA ASP A 543 -1.13 27.19 -10.43
C ASP A 543 -1.90 25.96 -9.92
N PHE A 544 -3.18 25.81 -10.26
CA PHE A 544 -3.96 24.59 -9.98
C PHE A 544 -3.69 23.51 -11.02
N LYS A 545 -3.78 22.26 -10.59
CA LYS A 545 -3.59 21.06 -11.42
C LYS A 545 -4.91 20.36 -11.70
N VAL A 546 -4.94 19.64 -12.81
CA VAL A 546 -6.01 18.70 -13.13
C VAL A 546 -5.47 17.28 -13.03
N THR A 547 -5.97 16.51 -12.06
CA THR A 547 -5.54 15.14 -11.78
C THR A 547 -6.56 14.13 -12.31
N TRP A 548 -6.14 13.19 -13.14
CA TRP A 548 -6.90 12.03 -13.58
C TRP A 548 -6.44 10.80 -12.81
N ALA A 549 -7.27 10.29 -11.90
CA ALA A 549 -6.91 9.24 -10.95
C ALA A 549 -7.80 7.99 -11.09
N GLY A 550 -7.19 6.80 -11.12
CA GLY A 550 -7.96 5.55 -11.23
C GLY A 550 -7.16 4.28 -10.95
N SER A 551 -6.96 3.91 -9.68
CA SER A 551 -6.10 2.78 -9.25
C SER A 551 -6.53 1.39 -9.75
N GLU A 552 -7.79 1.22 -10.11
CA GLU A 552 -8.35 -0.03 -10.68
C GLU A 552 -8.93 0.21 -12.09
N THR A 553 -8.56 1.33 -12.72
CA THR A 553 -9.00 1.71 -14.06
C THR A 553 -8.03 1.14 -15.10
N VAL A 554 -8.57 0.44 -16.08
CA VAL A 554 -7.81 -0.03 -17.25
C VAL A 554 -8.32 0.72 -18.49
N ILE A 555 -7.50 1.56 -19.11
CA ILE A 555 -7.75 2.11 -20.45
C ILE A 555 -7.20 1.13 -21.47
N SER A 556 -8.05 0.61 -22.35
CA SER A 556 -7.70 -0.41 -23.31
C SER A 556 -8.01 0.01 -24.74
N GLY A 557 -7.01 -0.05 -25.63
CA GLY A 557 -7.21 0.11 -27.08
C GLY A 557 -7.48 -1.22 -27.80
N GLY A 558 -7.95 -2.24 -27.07
CA GLY A 558 -7.97 -3.62 -27.56
C GLY A 558 -9.37 -4.20 -27.69
N TYR A 559 -9.49 -5.17 -28.57
CA TYR A 559 -10.69 -5.97 -28.78
C TYR A 559 -10.59 -7.30 -28.03
N GLU A 560 -11.50 -7.53 -27.08
CA GLU A 560 -11.58 -8.78 -26.30
C GLU A 560 -12.13 -9.93 -27.15
N ILE A 561 -11.51 -11.11 -27.01
CA ILE A 561 -11.86 -12.32 -27.77
C ILE A 561 -12.31 -13.42 -26.81
N SER A 562 -13.60 -13.75 -26.85
CA SER A 562 -14.21 -14.72 -25.94
C SER A 562 -14.74 -15.99 -26.63
N ASN A 563 -15.04 -15.94 -27.93
CA ASN A 563 -15.72 -17.03 -28.65
C ASN A 563 -14.74 -18.00 -29.34
N TRP A 564 -13.82 -18.58 -28.57
CA TRP A 564 -12.84 -19.53 -29.08
C TRP A 564 -13.47 -20.90 -29.40
N THR A 565 -13.21 -21.39 -30.61
CA THR A 565 -13.61 -22.72 -31.09
C THR A 565 -12.37 -23.56 -31.36
N LYS A 566 -12.34 -24.76 -30.78
CA LYS A 566 -11.26 -25.72 -30.99
C LYS A 566 -11.36 -26.32 -32.39
N GLY A 567 -10.33 -26.14 -33.20
CA GLY A 567 -10.15 -26.77 -34.50
C GLY A 567 -9.21 -27.98 -34.44
N ASP A 568 -8.78 -28.41 -35.62
CA ASP A 568 -7.86 -29.54 -35.79
C ASP A 568 -6.44 -29.23 -35.27
N SER A 569 -5.66 -30.29 -34.97
CA SER A 569 -4.24 -30.18 -34.59
C SER A 569 -3.94 -29.29 -33.36
N GLY A 570 -4.95 -29.04 -32.53
CA GLY A 570 -4.83 -28.22 -31.31
C GLY A 570 -4.86 -26.70 -31.55
N ILE A 571 -5.22 -26.25 -32.75
CA ILE A 571 -5.38 -24.83 -33.08
C ILE A 571 -6.79 -24.39 -32.71
N TRP A 572 -6.91 -23.24 -32.07
CA TRP A 572 -8.18 -22.59 -31.76
C TRP A 572 -8.41 -21.41 -32.68
N SER A 573 -9.66 -21.09 -32.94
CA SER A 573 -10.04 -19.97 -33.78
C SER A 573 -11.21 -19.18 -33.19
N ALA A 574 -11.25 -17.88 -33.45
CA ALA A 574 -12.35 -17.01 -33.05
C ALA A 574 -12.62 -15.97 -34.14
N SER A 575 -13.89 -15.64 -34.35
CA SER A 575 -14.27 -14.58 -35.28
C SER A 575 -13.99 -13.20 -34.67
N VAL A 576 -13.49 -12.28 -35.50
CA VAL A 576 -13.24 -10.89 -35.17
C VAL A 576 -14.00 -9.98 -36.15
N PRO A 577 -14.21 -8.69 -35.84
CA PRO A 577 -14.85 -7.77 -36.76
C PRO A 577 -14.17 -7.74 -38.14
N LYS A 578 -14.97 -7.57 -39.20
CA LYS A 578 -14.45 -7.55 -40.56
C LYS A 578 -13.50 -6.37 -40.76
N GLY A 579 -12.32 -6.64 -41.32
CA GLY A 579 -11.31 -5.62 -41.58
C GLY A 579 -10.43 -5.26 -40.37
N THR A 580 -10.56 -5.98 -39.25
CA THR A 580 -9.65 -5.85 -38.10
C THR A 580 -8.19 -6.04 -38.54
N LYS A 581 -7.34 -5.08 -38.16
CA LYS A 581 -5.89 -5.13 -38.33
C LYS A 581 -5.24 -5.07 -36.96
N SER A 582 -4.23 -5.91 -36.77
CA SER A 582 -3.41 -5.93 -35.57
C SER A 582 -2.11 -6.65 -35.87
N ARG A 583 -1.05 -6.28 -35.15
CA ARG A 583 0.18 -7.07 -35.05
C ARG A 583 0.33 -7.76 -33.70
N ASN A 584 -0.62 -7.59 -32.78
CA ASN A 584 -0.47 -8.01 -31.39
C ASN A 584 -1.72 -8.74 -30.91
N LEU A 585 -1.56 -10.04 -30.62
CA LEU A 585 -2.50 -10.80 -29.79
C LEU A 585 -1.87 -10.96 -28.40
N TYR A 586 -2.61 -10.57 -27.37
CA TYR A 586 -2.23 -10.74 -25.97
C TYR A 586 -3.05 -11.88 -25.36
N MET A 587 -2.34 -12.90 -24.88
CA MET A 587 -2.92 -14.09 -24.24
C MET A 587 -2.43 -14.17 -22.80
N ASN A 588 -3.36 -14.16 -21.85
CA ASN A 588 -3.08 -14.28 -20.41
C ASN A 588 -2.02 -13.30 -19.90
N GLY A 589 -2.04 -12.06 -20.39
CA GLY A 589 -1.08 -11.05 -19.96
C GLY A 589 0.21 -10.99 -20.78
N LEU A 590 0.41 -11.85 -21.77
CA LEU A 590 1.64 -12.00 -22.55
C LEU A 590 1.40 -11.83 -24.05
N ALA A 591 2.36 -11.25 -24.77
CA ALA A 591 2.28 -11.18 -26.23
C ALA A 591 2.50 -12.56 -26.87
N ALA A 592 1.57 -12.97 -27.73
CA ALA A 592 1.72 -14.13 -28.60
C ALA A 592 2.69 -13.82 -29.74
N GLN A 593 3.39 -14.85 -30.21
CA GLN A 593 4.31 -14.73 -31.34
C GLN A 593 3.57 -15.01 -32.64
N TYR A 594 4.00 -14.44 -33.77
CA TYR A 594 3.44 -14.88 -35.04
C TYR A 594 3.72 -16.37 -35.30
N ALA A 595 2.80 -17.02 -36.00
CA ALA A 595 3.05 -18.27 -36.72
C ALA A 595 4.31 -18.10 -37.57
N ARG A 596 5.35 -18.87 -37.28
CA ARG A 596 6.69 -18.63 -37.82
C ARG A 596 7.53 -19.90 -37.88
N ARG A 597 8.51 -19.89 -38.78
CA ARG A 597 9.54 -20.93 -38.90
C ARG A 597 10.92 -20.30 -39.06
N LEU A 598 11.90 -20.85 -38.34
CA LEU A 598 13.29 -20.41 -38.37
C LEU A 598 13.98 -20.88 -39.66
N ILE A 599 14.79 -19.99 -40.25
CA ILE A 599 15.82 -20.32 -41.23
C ILE A 599 17.08 -20.70 -40.46
N HIS A 600 17.48 -21.97 -40.54
CA HIS A 600 18.54 -22.53 -39.69
C HIS A 600 19.92 -21.93 -39.96
N ASN A 601 20.22 -21.56 -41.20
CA ASN A 601 21.49 -20.95 -41.57
C ASN A 601 21.28 -19.86 -42.62
N ARG A 602 21.48 -18.59 -42.23
CA ARG A 602 21.29 -17.44 -43.13
C ARG A 602 22.28 -17.43 -44.31
N THR A 603 23.42 -18.11 -44.18
CA THR A 603 24.46 -18.18 -45.24
C THR A 603 24.12 -19.15 -46.37
N ASP A 604 23.09 -19.97 -46.21
CA ASP A 604 22.58 -20.84 -47.28
C ASP A 604 21.78 -20.03 -48.35
N PHE A 605 21.57 -18.74 -48.09
CA PHE A 605 20.85 -17.81 -48.95
C PHE A 605 21.80 -16.78 -49.55
N GLU A 606 21.61 -16.51 -50.83
CA GLU A 606 22.21 -15.37 -51.52
C GLU A 606 21.21 -14.20 -51.52
N TYR A 607 21.65 -13.03 -51.06
CA TYR A 607 20.82 -11.83 -50.96
C TYR A 607 21.02 -10.96 -52.19
N THR A 608 19.97 -10.79 -52.98
CA THR A 608 19.99 -10.01 -54.24
C THR A 608 19.22 -8.70 -54.07
N LYS A 609 19.23 -7.81 -55.06
CA LYS A 609 18.45 -6.56 -55.00
C LYS A 609 16.93 -6.75 -55.04
N VAL A 610 16.44 -7.94 -55.36
CA VAL A 610 14.99 -8.22 -55.49
C VAL A 610 14.46 -9.17 -54.41
N GLY A 611 15.35 -9.84 -53.66
CA GLY A 611 14.96 -10.79 -52.63
C GLY A 611 16.11 -11.70 -52.22
N MET A 612 15.81 -12.95 -51.87
CA MET A 612 16.82 -13.97 -51.53
C MET A 612 16.64 -15.24 -52.36
N THR A 613 17.75 -15.91 -52.67
CA THR A 613 17.77 -17.17 -53.42
C THR A 613 18.50 -18.26 -52.65
N TRP A 614 18.11 -19.52 -52.80
CA TRP A 614 18.78 -20.65 -52.12
C TRP A 614 19.04 -21.82 -53.07
N THR A 615 20.04 -22.63 -52.74
CA THR A 615 20.37 -23.87 -53.47
C THR A 615 20.17 -25.13 -52.65
N ASN A 616 20.16 -25.01 -51.32
CA ASN A 616 19.91 -26.13 -50.41
C ASN A 616 18.42 -26.54 -50.44
N SER A 617 18.13 -27.79 -50.80
CA SER A 617 16.76 -28.32 -50.85
C SER A 617 16.04 -28.33 -49.50
N ASP A 618 16.77 -28.20 -48.38
CA ASP A 618 16.17 -28.14 -47.05
C ASP A 618 15.24 -26.94 -46.87
N TYR A 619 15.35 -25.90 -47.70
CA TYR A 619 14.47 -24.73 -47.68
C TYR A 619 13.37 -24.77 -48.75
N ASP A 620 13.21 -25.86 -49.51
CA ASP A 620 12.14 -25.99 -50.51
C ASP A 620 10.74 -25.97 -49.89
N TRP A 621 10.63 -26.14 -48.56
CA TRP A 621 9.37 -25.90 -47.84
C TRP A 621 8.85 -24.46 -48.00
N ILE A 622 9.72 -23.47 -48.24
CA ILE A 622 9.34 -22.07 -48.46
C ILE A 622 8.42 -21.97 -49.68
N MET A 623 8.80 -22.60 -50.81
CA MET A 623 7.96 -22.66 -52.03
C MET A 623 6.67 -23.44 -51.82
N ASN A 624 6.68 -24.42 -50.92
CA ASN A 624 5.54 -25.31 -50.67
C ASN A 624 4.61 -24.78 -49.56
N THR A 625 4.87 -23.61 -48.99
CA THR A 625 4.07 -23.03 -47.89
C THR A 625 2.93 -22.17 -48.47
N PRO A 626 1.66 -22.58 -48.34
CA PRO A 626 0.55 -21.81 -48.88
C PRO A 626 0.38 -20.46 -48.18
N GLY A 627 0.16 -19.40 -48.96
CA GLY A 627 -0.07 -18.04 -48.45
C GLY A 627 1.20 -17.36 -47.92
N ILE A 628 2.38 -17.80 -48.36
CA ILE A 628 3.64 -17.15 -48.03
C ILE A 628 3.79 -15.80 -48.75
N GLU A 629 3.15 -15.62 -49.90
CA GLU A 629 2.91 -14.29 -50.45
C GLU A 629 2.00 -13.55 -49.45
N ASN A 630 2.37 -12.35 -49.00
CA ASN A 630 1.75 -11.60 -47.87
C ASN A 630 2.24 -11.96 -46.46
N SER A 631 3.28 -12.78 -46.33
CA SER A 631 3.99 -13.02 -45.07
C SER A 631 5.18 -12.06 -44.91
N GLU A 632 5.94 -12.16 -43.82
CA GLU A 632 7.10 -11.31 -43.57
C GLU A 632 8.33 -12.11 -43.12
N LEU A 633 9.49 -11.57 -43.46
CA LEU A 633 10.79 -12.04 -43.01
C LEU A 633 11.24 -11.15 -41.85
N ARG A 634 11.60 -11.75 -40.71
CA ARG A 634 12.17 -11.03 -39.56
C ARG A 634 13.59 -11.51 -39.31
N ALA A 635 14.53 -10.59 -39.15
CA ALA A 635 15.92 -10.88 -38.81
C ALA A 635 16.31 -10.17 -37.52
N ILE A 636 16.79 -10.94 -36.55
CA ILE A 636 17.36 -10.44 -35.31
C ILE A 636 18.87 -10.47 -35.48
N ASN A 637 19.50 -9.31 -35.33
CA ASN A 637 20.94 -9.13 -35.54
C ASN A 637 21.61 -8.66 -34.22
N SER A 638 22.79 -8.04 -34.29
CA SER A 638 23.51 -7.60 -33.08
C SER A 638 22.75 -6.56 -32.26
N PHE A 639 22.32 -5.48 -32.90
CA PHE A 639 21.62 -4.35 -32.26
C PHE A 639 20.40 -3.88 -33.05
N THR A 640 20.05 -4.60 -34.15
CA THR A 640 18.87 -4.30 -34.98
C THR A 640 17.89 -5.47 -35.05
N ASP A 641 16.60 -5.14 -35.14
CA ASP A 641 15.49 -6.08 -35.37
C ASP A 641 14.74 -5.66 -36.64
N ARG A 642 14.97 -6.36 -37.75
CA ARG A 642 14.53 -5.93 -39.08
C ARG A 642 13.39 -6.80 -39.60
N VAL A 643 12.38 -6.17 -40.22
CA VAL A 643 11.24 -6.83 -40.86
C VAL A 643 11.14 -6.43 -42.33
N ALA A 644 11.05 -7.41 -43.23
CA ALA A 644 10.85 -7.23 -44.66
C ALA A 644 9.61 -7.98 -45.15
N LEU A 645 8.90 -7.42 -46.13
CA LEU A 645 7.64 -7.98 -46.63
C LEU A 645 7.87 -8.87 -47.86
N ILE A 646 7.29 -10.07 -47.84
CA ILE A 646 7.41 -11.07 -48.92
C ILE A 646 6.36 -10.81 -49.99
N GLU A 647 6.78 -10.71 -51.24
CA GLU A 647 5.88 -10.48 -52.38
C GLU A 647 5.51 -11.78 -53.09
N LYS A 648 6.51 -12.60 -53.47
CA LYS A 648 6.32 -13.82 -54.29
C LYS A 648 7.37 -14.86 -53.99
N VAL A 649 7.08 -16.12 -54.30
CA VAL A 649 8.06 -17.21 -54.25
C VAL A 649 7.95 -18.10 -55.48
N GLY A 650 9.07 -18.57 -56.01
CA GLY A 650 9.13 -19.53 -57.13
C GLY A 650 10.57 -19.81 -57.55
N ASP A 651 10.84 -21.00 -58.11
CA ASP A 651 12.16 -21.38 -58.64
C ASP A 651 13.34 -21.12 -57.68
N ARG A 652 13.12 -21.36 -56.37
CA ARG A 652 14.06 -21.06 -55.27
C ARG A 652 14.48 -19.59 -55.16
N VAL A 653 13.58 -18.70 -55.55
CA VAL A 653 13.65 -17.25 -55.36
C VAL A 653 12.50 -16.83 -54.45
N LEU A 654 12.82 -16.13 -53.36
CA LEU A 654 11.87 -15.44 -52.51
C LEU A 654 11.98 -13.95 -52.80
N GLU A 655 11.06 -13.44 -53.62
CA GLU A 655 11.01 -12.04 -54.00
C GLU A 655 10.36 -11.20 -52.88
N MET A 656 11.02 -10.10 -52.55
CA MET A 656 10.56 -9.14 -51.55
C MET A 656 9.96 -7.94 -52.26
N LYS A 657 9.11 -7.18 -51.54
CA LYS A 657 8.51 -5.96 -52.09
C LYS A 657 9.62 -4.95 -52.46
N ARG A 658 9.76 -4.70 -53.78
CA ARG A 658 11.03 -4.32 -54.45
C ARG A 658 11.74 -3.02 -54.00
N ASP A 659 11.02 -1.98 -53.59
CA ASP A 659 11.65 -0.67 -53.30
C ASP A 659 12.26 -0.59 -51.88
N ILE A 660 11.81 -1.46 -50.99
CA ILE A 660 12.14 -1.46 -49.56
C ILE A 660 13.28 -2.43 -49.26
N TRP A 661 13.29 -3.56 -49.97
CA TRP A 661 14.24 -4.63 -49.74
C TRP A 661 15.69 -4.18 -49.95
N ALA A 662 15.95 -3.34 -50.95
CA ALA A 662 17.28 -2.82 -51.19
C ALA A 662 17.85 -2.05 -49.97
N ASN A 663 17.00 -1.37 -49.20
CA ASN A 663 17.42 -0.67 -47.98
C ASN A 663 17.72 -1.63 -46.81
N GLN A 664 17.23 -2.88 -46.85
CA GLN A 664 17.62 -3.90 -45.87
C GLN A 664 19.08 -4.37 -46.05
N LEU A 665 19.68 -4.06 -47.20
CA LEU A 665 21.05 -4.42 -47.61
C LEU A 665 22.01 -3.23 -47.59
N ILE A 666 21.66 -2.13 -46.90
CA ILE A 666 22.56 -1.00 -46.66
C ILE A 666 22.61 -0.67 -45.17
N GLY A 667 23.77 -0.19 -44.73
CA GLY A 667 24.02 0.24 -43.36
C GLY A 667 24.86 -0.75 -42.58
N TYR A 668 24.69 -0.70 -41.26
CA TYR A 668 25.36 -1.61 -40.33
C TYR A 668 24.37 -2.65 -39.83
N ASP A 669 24.92 -3.79 -39.41
CA ASP A 669 24.15 -4.88 -38.83
C ASP A 669 22.96 -5.28 -39.73
N GLN A 670 23.28 -5.47 -41.02
CA GLN A 670 22.29 -5.67 -42.07
C GLN A 670 21.83 -7.13 -42.16
N ILE A 671 20.71 -7.39 -42.86
CA ILE A 671 20.13 -8.73 -42.90
C ILE A 671 21.07 -9.78 -43.51
N ALA A 672 21.86 -9.41 -44.51
CA ALA A 672 22.80 -10.29 -45.19
C ALA A 672 24.13 -10.45 -44.42
N GLU A 673 24.56 -9.41 -43.71
CA GLU A 673 25.88 -9.31 -43.06
C GLU A 673 25.72 -8.68 -41.67
N PRO A 674 25.14 -9.39 -40.70
CA PRO A 674 25.04 -8.90 -39.33
C PRO A 674 26.40 -9.00 -38.64
N PHE A 675 26.61 -8.25 -37.56
CA PHE A 675 27.80 -8.49 -36.72
C PHE A 675 27.64 -9.76 -35.86
N TRP A 676 26.40 -10.14 -35.56
CA TRP A 676 26.03 -11.38 -34.89
C TRP A 676 24.67 -11.86 -35.40
N ASP A 677 24.54 -13.17 -35.62
CA ASP A 677 23.31 -13.78 -36.13
C ASP A 677 22.42 -14.28 -34.98
N GLY A 678 21.35 -13.53 -34.71
CA GLY A 678 20.29 -13.93 -33.76
C GLY A 678 19.22 -14.83 -34.37
N GLY A 679 19.24 -15.04 -35.68
CA GLY A 679 18.29 -15.84 -36.45
C GLY A 679 17.45 -15.04 -37.45
N VAL A 680 16.94 -15.75 -38.45
CA VAL A 680 16.01 -15.23 -39.46
C VAL A 680 14.75 -16.09 -39.48
N TRP A 681 13.58 -15.48 -39.46
CA TRP A 681 12.29 -16.17 -39.46
C TRP A 681 11.45 -15.74 -40.65
N ILE A 682 10.75 -16.70 -41.24
CA ILE A 682 9.55 -16.40 -42.04
C ILE A 682 8.37 -16.52 -41.10
N GLN A 683 7.57 -15.46 -41.01
CA GLN A 683 6.48 -15.34 -40.05
C GLN A 683 5.22 -14.70 -40.64
N ASN A 684 4.13 -14.76 -39.86
CA ASN A 684 2.81 -14.24 -40.21
C ASN A 684 2.13 -15.00 -41.38
N VAL A 685 2.16 -16.34 -41.34
CA VAL A 685 1.45 -17.21 -42.29
C VAL A 685 0.82 -18.42 -41.58
N LYS A 686 -0.47 -18.68 -41.85
CA LYS A 686 -1.27 -19.72 -41.18
C LYS A 686 -0.64 -21.12 -41.26
N ALA A 687 -0.04 -21.46 -42.40
CA ALA A 687 0.57 -22.76 -42.64
C ALA A 687 1.76 -23.06 -41.69
N LEU A 688 2.35 -22.03 -41.07
CA LEU A 688 3.43 -22.17 -40.09
C LEU A 688 2.94 -22.10 -38.63
N LEU A 689 1.63 -22.19 -38.38
CA LEU A 689 1.07 -22.19 -37.03
C LEU A 689 1.23 -23.56 -36.37
N THR A 690 2.45 -23.84 -35.88
CA THR A 690 2.83 -25.17 -35.40
C THR A 690 3.16 -25.23 -33.91
N ASP A 691 3.65 -24.15 -33.30
CA ASP A 691 4.12 -24.16 -31.91
C ASP A 691 3.12 -23.48 -30.96
N GLY A 692 3.14 -23.89 -29.69
CA GLY A 692 2.32 -23.26 -28.65
C GLY A 692 2.73 -21.82 -28.40
N GLY A 693 1.75 -20.93 -28.21
CA GLY A 693 1.96 -19.48 -28.06
C GLY A 693 2.01 -18.71 -29.39
N GLN A 694 1.83 -19.37 -30.53
CA GLN A 694 1.78 -18.72 -31.84
C GLN A 694 0.36 -18.33 -32.25
N PHE A 695 0.23 -17.26 -33.04
CA PHE A 695 -1.05 -16.81 -33.62
C PHE A 695 -0.93 -16.40 -35.09
N TYR A 696 -2.07 -16.39 -35.77
CA TYR A 696 -2.24 -15.83 -37.11
C TYR A 696 -3.58 -15.10 -37.19
N LEU A 697 -3.59 -13.86 -37.70
CA LEU A 697 -4.81 -13.11 -37.95
C LEU A 697 -5.11 -13.13 -39.44
N ASP A 698 -6.15 -13.86 -39.83
CA ASP A 698 -6.66 -13.83 -41.19
C ASP A 698 -7.55 -12.60 -41.39
N ARG A 699 -6.99 -11.60 -42.08
CA ARG A 699 -7.66 -10.31 -42.34
C ARG A 699 -8.80 -10.45 -43.35
N ASN A 700 -8.74 -11.47 -44.21
CA ASN A 700 -9.73 -11.70 -45.26
C ASN A 700 -10.91 -12.50 -44.71
N GLU A 701 -10.62 -13.54 -43.92
CA GLU A 701 -11.61 -14.40 -43.28
C GLU A 701 -12.14 -13.83 -41.96
N SER A 702 -11.59 -12.70 -41.48
CA SER A 702 -11.99 -12.05 -40.22
C SER A 702 -11.93 -13.02 -39.03
N THR A 703 -10.86 -13.81 -38.97
CA THR A 703 -10.68 -14.88 -37.99
C THR A 703 -9.27 -14.83 -37.42
N VAL A 704 -9.17 -14.88 -36.09
CA VAL A 704 -7.89 -15.10 -35.41
C VAL A 704 -7.71 -16.59 -35.14
N TYR A 705 -6.51 -17.09 -35.38
CA TYR A 705 -6.08 -18.44 -35.06
C TYR A 705 -4.99 -18.39 -33.99
N TYR A 706 -5.07 -19.27 -33.00
CA TYR A 706 -4.11 -19.34 -31.90
C TYR A 706 -3.83 -20.79 -31.55
N LYS A 707 -2.56 -21.14 -31.33
CA LYS A 707 -2.19 -22.45 -30.77
C LYS A 707 -1.79 -22.27 -29.31
N PRO A 708 -2.55 -22.78 -28.33
CA PRO A 708 -2.24 -22.59 -26.91
C PRO A 708 -0.92 -23.24 -26.51
N LYS A 709 -0.27 -22.65 -25.50
CA LYS A 709 0.89 -23.28 -24.84
C LYS A 709 0.46 -24.55 -24.12
N ALA A 710 1.41 -25.46 -23.88
CA ALA A 710 1.15 -26.65 -23.11
C ALA A 710 0.63 -26.28 -21.70
N GLY A 711 -0.54 -26.79 -21.31
CA GLY A 711 -1.18 -26.49 -20.02
C GLY A 711 -2.01 -25.21 -19.98
N GLU A 712 -2.11 -24.46 -21.08
CA GLU A 712 -2.96 -23.26 -21.16
C GLU A 712 -4.43 -23.64 -21.37
N ASP A 713 -5.30 -23.22 -20.44
CA ASP A 713 -6.74 -23.46 -20.50
C ASP A 713 -7.46 -22.33 -21.26
N MET A 714 -7.94 -22.65 -22.45
CA MET A 714 -8.66 -21.71 -23.32
C MET A 714 -10.05 -21.34 -22.81
N ALA A 715 -10.64 -22.10 -21.87
CA ALA A 715 -11.93 -21.75 -21.29
C ALA A 715 -11.84 -20.55 -20.32
N THR A 716 -10.66 -20.31 -19.75
CA THR A 716 -10.39 -19.20 -18.81
C THR A 716 -9.38 -18.20 -19.35
N ALA A 717 -8.90 -18.39 -20.59
CA ALA A 717 -7.87 -17.56 -21.15
C ALA A 717 -8.39 -16.14 -21.42
N SER A 718 -7.63 -15.14 -20.97
CA SER A 718 -7.85 -13.74 -21.32
C SER A 718 -7.18 -13.45 -22.66
N ALA A 719 -7.95 -13.05 -23.68
CA ALA A 719 -7.44 -12.83 -25.03
C ALA A 719 -7.85 -11.45 -25.56
N TYR A 720 -6.87 -10.65 -25.99
CA TYR A 720 -7.10 -9.32 -26.54
C TYR A 720 -6.27 -9.09 -27.80
N LEU A 721 -6.89 -8.60 -28.87
CA LEU A 721 -6.18 -8.03 -30.02
C LEU A 721 -5.95 -6.54 -29.77
N GLY A 722 -4.73 -6.05 -29.92
CA GLY A 722 -4.48 -4.60 -29.92
C GLY A 722 -5.04 -3.97 -31.19
N ILE A 723 -5.82 -2.89 -31.07
CA ILE A 723 -6.47 -2.21 -32.21
C ILE A 723 -5.92 -0.79 -32.34
N GLU A 724 -6.01 0.00 -31.29
CA GLU A 724 -5.50 1.36 -31.28
C GLU A 724 -3.98 1.39 -31.17
N GLU A 725 -3.32 2.28 -31.91
CA GLU A 725 -1.86 2.46 -31.81
C GLU A 725 -1.50 3.40 -30.65
N VAL A 726 -2.34 4.40 -30.40
CA VAL A 726 -2.16 5.46 -29.40
C VAL A 726 -3.36 5.45 -28.47
N LEU A 727 -3.12 5.50 -27.17
CA LEU A 727 -4.17 5.48 -26.15
C LEU A 727 -4.39 6.86 -25.53
N MET A 728 -3.31 7.63 -25.35
CA MET A 728 -3.37 8.96 -24.73
C MET A 728 -2.36 9.90 -25.38
N VAL A 729 -2.81 11.11 -25.66
CA VAL A 729 -1.96 12.20 -26.15
C VAL A 729 -2.12 13.40 -25.22
N VAL A 730 -1.00 13.97 -24.78
CA VAL A 730 -0.93 15.19 -24.01
C VAL A 730 -0.09 16.19 -24.80
N GLY A 731 -0.73 17.10 -25.52
CA GLY A 731 0.00 18.11 -26.26
C GLY A 731 -0.86 19.20 -26.88
N GLY A 732 -0.34 20.42 -26.80
CA GLY A 732 -0.94 21.60 -27.42
C GLY A 732 -0.18 22.04 -28.67
N THR A 733 -0.11 23.36 -28.88
CA THR A 733 0.81 23.96 -29.86
C THR A 733 1.99 24.58 -29.13
N TYR A 734 3.05 24.97 -29.84
CA TYR A 734 4.17 25.70 -29.23
C TYR A 734 3.75 27.06 -28.63
N GLU A 735 2.62 27.62 -29.06
CA GLU A 735 2.04 28.87 -28.54
C GLU A 735 1.13 28.64 -27.34
N LYS A 736 0.45 27.48 -27.30
CA LYS A 736 -0.49 27.08 -26.26
C LYS A 736 -0.19 25.64 -25.86
N PRO A 737 0.91 25.40 -25.12
CA PRO A 737 1.30 24.06 -24.72
C PRO A 737 0.30 23.47 -23.70
N ALA A 738 0.22 22.14 -23.60
CA ALA A 738 -0.52 21.50 -22.52
C ALA A 738 0.26 21.61 -21.20
N HIS A 739 -0.40 21.84 -20.08
CA HIS A 739 0.27 21.98 -18.79
C HIS A 739 -0.54 21.55 -17.57
N ASP A 740 0.15 21.37 -16.45
CA ASP A 740 -0.43 21.16 -15.11
C ASP A 740 -1.45 20.00 -15.05
N LEU A 741 -1.07 18.88 -15.70
CA LEU A 741 -1.83 17.63 -15.72
C LEU A 741 -1.12 16.56 -14.90
N HIS A 742 -1.91 15.78 -14.16
CA HIS A 742 -1.41 14.67 -13.38
C HIS A 742 -2.22 13.41 -13.65
N PHE A 743 -1.58 12.31 -14.04
CA PHE A 743 -2.20 11.01 -14.27
C PHE A 743 -1.73 10.04 -13.18
N LYS A 744 -2.67 9.45 -12.43
CA LYS A 744 -2.33 8.65 -11.24
C LYS A 744 -3.04 7.30 -11.18
N GLY A 745 -2.26 6.22 -11.04
CA GLY A 745 -2.79 4.89 -10.78
C GLY A 745 -3.46 4.18 -11.97
N ILE A 746 -3.44 4.78 -13.16
CA ILE A 746 -4.15 4.27 -14.34
C ILE A 746 -3.37 3.13 -14.98
N THR A 747 -4.06 2.09 -15.45
CA THR A 747 -3.47 1.02 -16.24
C THR A 747 -3.77 1.22 -17.72
N PHE A 748 -2.77 1.21 -18.59
CA PHE A 748 -2.90 1.30 -20.05
C PHE A 748 -2.59 -0.04 -20.71
N LYS A 749 -3.47 -0.52 -21.60
CA LYS A 749 -3.38 -1.85 -22.22
C LYS A 749 -3.78 -1.93 -23.69
N HIS A 750 -3.28 -2.98 -24.31
CA HIS A 750 -3.74 -3.54 -25.58
C HIS A 750 -3.67 -2.56 -26.75
N SER A 751 -2.49 -2.02 -27.03
CA SER A 751 -2.25 -1.24 -28.27
C SER A 751 -1.58 -2.09 -29.35
N THR A 752 -1.54 -1.59 -30.59
CA THR A 752 -0.77 -2.21 -31.69
C THR A 752 0.12 -1.18 -32.40
N TRP A 753 0.82 -1.59 -33.46
CA TRP A 753 1.54 -0.68 -34.36
C TRP A 753 1.61 -1.26 -35.77
N LEU A 754 0.82 -0.74 -36.69
CA LEU A 754 0.58 -1.29 -38.02
C LEU A 754 1.55 -0.77 -39.09
N ARG A 755 2.33 0.26 -38.79
CA ARG A 755 3.24 0.89 -39.77
C ARG A 755 4.15 -0.13 -40.50
N PRO A 756 4.73 -1.14 -39.82
CA PRO A 756 5.55 -2.17 -40.49
C PRO A 756 4.82 -2.96 -41.59
N ASP A 757 3.50 -2.99 -41.62
CA ASP A 757 2.74 -3.70 -42.67
C ASP A 757 2.81 -3.02 -44.04
N THR A 758 3.25 -1.76 -44.11
CA THR A 758 3.27 -1.00 -45.37
C THR A 758 4.56 -1.23 -46.13
N TYR A 759 5.68 -1.06 -45.43
CA TYR A 759 7.02 -1.10 -46.00
C TYR A 759 8.05 -1.77 -45.07
N GLY A 760 7.64 -2.64 -44.15
CA GLY A 760 8.54 -3.30 -43.22
C GLY A 760 9.07 -2.39 -42.10
N TYR A 761 10.08 -2.89 -41.39
CA TYR A 761 10.77 -2.19 -40.31
C TYR A 761 12.28 -2.33 -40.52
N ILE A 762 12.93 -1.25 -40.94
CA ILE A 762 14.37 -1.23 -41.24
C ILE A 762 15.09 -0.54 -40.07
N ASP A 763 15.11 -1.24 -38.95
CA ASP A 763 15.69 -0.77 -37.69
C ASP A 763 17.17 -0.41 -37.83
N GLN A 764 17.56 0.69 -37.20
CA GLN A 764 18.92 1.21 -37.19
C GLN A 764 19.51 1.17 -35.79
N GLN A 765 18.73 1.62 -34.79
CA GLN A 765 19.06 1.46 -33.38
C GLN A 765 17.85 1.88 -32.52
N THR A 766 17.50 1.09 -31.51
CA THR A 766 16.58 1.46 -30.42
C THR A 766 15.30 2.18 -30.85
N GLY A 767 14.65 1.73 -31.93
CA GLY A 767 13.39 2.31 -32.43
C GLY A 767 13.54 3.34 -33.56
N GLY A 768 14.76 3.83 -33.81
CA GLY A 768 15.09 4.63 -34.98
C GLY A 768 15.20 3.74 -36.22
N HIS A 769 14.47 4.04 -37.28
CA HIS A 769 14.38 3.21 -38.48
C HIS A 769 14.35 4.05 -39.75
N MET A 770 14.72 3.46 -40.89
CA MET A 770 14.52 4.15 -42.17
C MET A 770 13.02 4.29 -42.45
N GLY A 771 12.55 5.54 -42.46
CA GLY A 771 11.17 5.89 -42.75
C GLY A 771 10.93 6.09 -44.24
N ASN A 772 9.67 5.88 -44.64
CA ASN A 772 9.16 6.07 -46.00
C ASN A 772 9.59 5.02 -47.05
N ASP A 773 8.80 4.90 -48.11
CA ASP A 773 9.06 4.03 -49.27
C ASP A 773 10.00 4.75 -50.25
N SER A 774 11.24 4.96 -49.83
CA SER A 774 12.28 5.65 -50.60
C SER A 774 13.51 4.76 -50.78
N LEU A 775 13.97 4.58 -52.01
CA LEU A 775 15.25 3.93 -52.28
C LEU A 775 16.41 4.90 -52.01
N TRP A 776 17.32 4.54 -51.11
CA TRP A 776 18.48 5.37 -50.80
C TRP A 776 19.72 4.91 -51.58
N PRO A 777 20.55 5.84 -52.11
CA PRO A 777 21.74 5.47 -52.87
C PRO A 777 22.85 4.84 -52.02
N ASN A 778 22.85 5.12 -50.71
CA ASN A 778 23.75 4.55 -49.71
C ASN A 778 23.20 4.84 -48.31
N PHE A 779 23.84 4.28 -47.30
CA PHE A 779 23.43 4.42 -45.90
C PHE A 779 23.39 5.88 -45.41
N GLU A 780 24.43 6.68 -45.69
CA GLU A 780 24.50 8.05 -45.19
C GLU A 780 23.39 8.94 -45.75
N ALA A 781 22.96 8.68 -46.98
CA ALA A 781 21.85 9.41 -47.59
C ALA A 781 20.53 9.20 -46.84
N SER A 782 20.34 8.05 -46.17
CA SER A 782 19.13 7.74 -45.43
C SER A 782 19.08 8.37 -44.03
N ARG A 783 20.25 8.59 -43.41
CA ARG A 783 20.39 8.95 -41.99
C ARG A 783 19.60 10.19 -41.56
N PRO A 784 19.61 11.31 -42.32
CA PRO A 784 18.86 12.52 -41.96
C PRO A 784 17.33 12.34 -42.03
N HIS A 785 16.86 11.22 -42.58
CA HIS A 785 15.46 10.95 -42.86
C HIS A 785 14.90 9.78 -42.03
N TRP A 786 15.66 9.30 -41.03
CA TRP A 786 15.17 8.26 -40.14
C TRP A 786 13.95 8.73 -39.33
N TRP A 787 13.08 7.78 -39.07
CA TRP A 787 11.86 7.93 -38.30
C TRP A 787 12.01 7.27 -36.95
N GLN A 788 11.36 7.85 -35.96
CA GLN A 788 11.27 7.29 -34.61
C GLN A 788 10.03 6.39 -34.49
N MET A 789 10.12 5.28 -33.74
CA MET A 789 8.97 4.46 -33.37
C MET A 789 8.01 5.28 -32.46
N PRO A 790 6.69 5.24 -32.69
CA PRO A 790 5.72 5.93 -31.83
C PRO A 790 5.50 5.20 -30.50
N SER A 791 5.02 5.94 -29.51
CA SER A 791 4.57 5.41 -28.22
C SER A 791 3.05 5.44 -28.09
N ALA A 792 2.49 4.55 -27.28
CA ALA A 792 1.06 4.49 -27.00
C ALA A 792 0.59 5.69 -26.17
N ILE A 793 1.47 6.25 -25.34
CA ILE A 793 1.24 7.49 -24.61
C ILE A 793 2.22 8.53 -25.16
N GLN A 794 1.72 9.68 -25.57
CA GLN A 794 2.52 10.70 -26.25
C GLN A 794 2.39 12.03 -25.55
N VAL A 795 3.51 12.69 -25.23
CA VAL A 795 3.57 13.98 -24.56
C VAL A 795 4.44 14.92 -25.39
N SER A 796 3.93 16.08 -25.79
CA SER A 796 4.64 17.05 -26.62
C SER A 796 4.07 18.45 -26.44
N ALA A 797 4.81 19.50 -26.80
CA ALA A 797 4.38 20.88 -26.59
C ALA A 797 3.69 21.04 -25.22
N ALA A 798 4.39 20.64 -24.15
CA ALA A 798 3.81 20.50 -22.83
C ALA A 798 4.77 20.82 -21.69
N TYR A 799 4.26 21.27 -20.55
CA TYR A 799 5.07 21.42 -19.34
C TYR A 799 4.33 21.07 -18.04
N SER A 800 5.04 20.72 -16.96
CA SER A 800 4.41 20.41 -15.66
C SER A 800 3.41 19.25 -15.78
N ILE A 801 3.86 18.13 -16.34
CA ILE A 801 3.05 16.91 -16.51
C ILE A 801 3.59 15.83 -15.59
N THR A 802 2.72 15.17 -14.82
CA THR A 802 3.10 14.06 -13.95
C THR A 802 2.35 12.80 -14.34
N ILE A 803 3.06 11.69 -14.49
CA ILE A 803 2.51 10.34 -14.70
C ILE A 803 3.04 9.47 -13.57
N GLU A 804 2.20 9.23 -12.57
CA GLU A 804 2.56 8.62 -11.29
C GLU A 804 1.83 7.28 -11.08
N ALA A 805 2.55 6.26 -10.59
CA ALA A 805 1.97 4.99 -10.13
C ALA A 805 1.08 4.28 -11.17
N CYS A 806 1.28 4.55 -12.46
CA CYS A 806 0.53 3.95 -13.55
C CYS A 806 1.17 2.62 -13.99
N THR A 807 0.38 1.78 -14.65
CA THR A 807 0.86 0.52 -15.23
C THR A 807 0.74 0.54 -16.75
N PHE A 808 1.83 0.32 -17.45
CA PHE A 808 1.90 0.23 -18.90
C PHE A 808 2.19 -1.22 -19.28
N ARG A 809 1.21 -1.89 -19.87
CA ARG A 809 1.42 -3.29 -20.25
C ARG A 809 0.66 -3.69 -21.49
N GLU A 810 1.19 -4.70 -22.18
CA GLU A 810 0.55 -5.24 -23.37
C GLU A 810 0.38 -4.15 -24.46
N LEU A 811 1.46 -3.43 -24.75
CA LEU A 811 1.47 -2.30 -25.71
C LEU A 811 2.31 -2.65 -26.94
N GLY A 812 1.78 -2.44 -28.14
CA GLY A 812 2.33 -2.98 -29.40
C GLY A 812 3.55 -2.25 -29.99
N ALA A 813 3.84 -1.05 -29.50
CA ALA A 813 5.06 -0.29 -29.80
C ALA A 813 5.64 0.30 -28.50
N GLY A 814 5.98 1.58 -28.47
CA GLY A 814 6.53 2.24 -27.29
C GLY A 814 5.49 2.46 -26.18
N GLY A 815 5.96 2.63 -24.96
CA GLY A 815 5.12 2.91 -23.79
C GLY A 815 4.77 4.40 -23.72
N ILE A 816 5.71 5.21 -23.23
CA ILE A 816 5.59 6.66 -23.10
C ILE A 816 6.63 7.35 -23.99
N GLY A 817 6.18 8.29 -24.81
CA GLY A 817 7.00 9.14 -25.65
C GLY A 817 6.89 10.60 -25.22
N VAL A 818 8.01 11.26 -24.92
CA VAL A 818 8.04 12.67 -24.47
C VAL A 818 8.93 13.49 -25.39
N GLY A 819 8.36 14.49 -26.05
CA GLY A 819 9.12 15.35 -26.96
C GLY A 819 9.74 14.57 -28.11
N ASN A 820 8.95 13.79 -28.85
CA ASN A 820 9.43 12.92 -29.93
C ASN A 820 9.36 13.59 -31.31
N ASP A 821 9.94 12.99 -32.34
CA ASP A 821 9.87 13.57 -33.68
C ASP A 821 8.42 13.63 -34.20
N LYS A 822 8.16 14.55 -35.14
CA LYS A 822 6.85 14.74 -35.76
C LYS A 822 6.24 13.44 -36.30
N ASN A 823 7.06 12.51 -36.79
CA ASN A 823 6.57 11.24 -37.34
C ASN A 823 6.07 10.25 -36.28
N ALA A 824 6.42 10.47 -35.01
CA ALA A 824 6.14 9.62 -33.86
C ALA A 824 5.09 10.24 -32.91
N HIS A 825 4.52 11.38 -33.30
CA HIS A 825 3.49 12.08 -32.53
C HIS A 825 2.22 12.31 -33.38
N LEU A 826 1.06 11.91 -32.86
CA LEU A 826 -0.20 11.91 -33.60
C LEU A 826 -0.63 13.30 -34.08
N THR A 827 -0.39 14.34 -33.27
CA THR A 827 -0.75 15.74 -33.63
C THR A 827 0.18 16.35 -34.68
N GLY A 828 1.32 15.72 -34.96
CA GLY A 828 2.39 16.28 -35.80
C GLY A 828 3.19 17.42 -35.16
N VAL A 829 2.87 17.82 -33.93
CA VAL A 829 3.70 18.68 -33.06
C VAL A 829 4.35 17.74 -32.05
N GLY A 830 5.62 17.38 -32.24
CA GLY A 830 6.23 16.28 -31.48
C GLY A 830 7.16 16.70 -30.34
N LEU A 831 7.96 17.76 -30.55
CA LEU A 831 8.96 18.24 -29.58
C LEU A 831 8.38 19.24 -28.56
N GLY A 832 9.24 19.85 -27.72
CA GLY A 832 8.86 20.95 -26.82
C GLY A 832 8.24 20.49 -25.50
N ALA A 833 9.01 19.80 -24.66
CA ALA A 833 8.52 19.27 -23.40
C ALA A 833 9.41 19.72 -22.23
N ASN A 834 8.80 20.16 -21.12
CA ASN A 834 9.53 20.64 -19.95
C ASN A 834 8.92 20.25 -18.60
N ASN A 835 9.72 19.91 -17.59
CA ASN A 835 9.24 19.57 -16.24
C ASN A 835 8.20 18.43 -16.30
N ILE A 836 8.62 17.28 -16.84
CA ILE A 836 7.78 16.09 -17.01
C ILE A 836 8.28 15.00 -16.07
N HIS A 837 7.39 14.47 -15.24
CA HIS A 837 7.69 13.47 -14.23
C HIS A 837 7.02 12.14 -14.59
N ILE A 838 7.82 11.08 -14.73
CA ILE A 838 7.37 9.70 -14.99
C ILE A 838 7.83 8.88 -13.78
N ASP A 839 6.98 8.82 -12.76
CA ASP A 839 7.37 8.32 -11.44
C ASP A 839 6.57 7.10 -10.98
N ASP A 840 7.23 6.17 -10.31
CA ASP A 840 6.60 5.01 -9.65
C ASP A 840 5.79 4.09 -10.56
N ASN A 841 6.02 4.13 -11.88
CA ASN A 841 5.25 3.35 -12.82
C ASN A 841 5.77 1.90 -12.95
N TYR A 842 4.93 1.04 -13.51
CA TYR A 842 5.26 -0.35 -13.83
C TYR A 842 5.10 -0.62 -15.32
N PHE A 843 6.18 -1.07 -15.98
CA PHE A 843 6.22 -1.39 -17.40
C PHE A 843 6.48 -2.89 -17.60
N THR A 844 5.55 -3.59 -18.25
CA THR A 844 5.77 -4.99 -18.62
C THR A 844 5.07 -5.34 -19.92
N GLN A 845 5.67 -6.14 -20.80
CA GLN A 845 5.08 -6.43 -22.11
C GLN A 845 4.80 -5.17 -22.94
N VAL A 846 5.67 -4.15 -22.83
CA VAL A 846 5.76 -3.07 -23.82
C VAL A 846 6.66 -3.56 -24.94
N MET A 847 6.17 -3.59 -26.18
CA MET A 847 6.84 -4.28 -27.28
C MET A 847 8.05 -3.53 -27.85
N GLY A 848 8.08 -2.20 -27.73
CA GLY A 848 9.18 -1.32 -28.11
C GLY A 848 9.78 -0.60 -26.90
N ASN A 849 10.29 0.62 -27.11
CA ASN A 849 10.88 1.39 -26.02
C ASN A 849 9.85 1.71 -24.93
N SER A 850 10.14 1.44 -23.66
CA SER A 850 9.15 1.70 -22.60
C SER A 850 9.00 3.19 -22.30
N ILE A 851 10.11 3.92 -22.25
CA ILE A 851 10.17 5.38 -22.18
C ILE A 851 11.12 5.89 -23.28
N THR A 852 10.63 6.80 -24.13
CA THR A 852 11.43 7.49 -25.14
C THR A 852 11.34 9.00 -24.98
N VAL A 853 12.46 9.67 -24.72
CA VAL A 853 12.52 11.13 -24.53
C VAL A 853 13.41 11.77 -25.58
N GLY A 854 12.92 12.85 -26.20
CA GLY A 854 13.59 13.52 -27.32
C GLY A 854 13.34 12.81 -28.67
N GLY A 855 13.82 13.43 -29.74
CA GLY A 855 13.77 12.92 -31.12
C GLY A 855 15.13 12.58 -31.69
N ILE A 856 15.16 12.10 -32.94
CA ILE A 856 16.37 11.74 -33.67
C ILE A 856 16.58 12.58 -34.94
N GLN A 857 15.64 13.45 -35.30
CA GLN A 857 15.74 14.35 -36.44
C GLN A 857 16.38 15.71 -36.08
N ALA A 858 16.64 16.53 -37.10
CA ALA A 858 17.37 17.80 -36.99
C ALA A 858 16.89 18.72 -35.86
N ASP A 859 15.57 18.94 -35.76
CA ASP A 859 15.00 19.83 -34.73
C ASP A 859 15.15 19.28 -33.30
N ALA A 860 15.40 17.98 -33.11
CA ALA A 860 15.60 17.41 -31.78
C ALA A 860 16.96 17.79 -31.18
N HIS A 861 18.01 17.90 -32.01
CA HIS A 861 19.36 18.24 -31.56
C HIS A 861 19.76 19.69 -31.86
N HIS A 862 19.21 20.30 -32.91
CA HIS A 862 19.39 21.68 -33.33
C HIS A 862 18.04 22.33 -33.63
N PRO A 863 17.22 22.61 -32.60
CA PRO A 863 15.86 23.09 -32.78
C PRO A 863 15.83 24.42 -33.53
N SER A 864 15.03 24.49 -34.59
CA SER A 864 14.75 25.73 -35.33
C SER A 864 14.03 26.79 -34.48
N GLN A 865 13.40 26.38 -33.38
CA GLN A 865 12.75 27.26 -32.41
C GLN A 865 13.04 26.81 -30.98
N LEU A 866 13.37 27.74 -30.08
CA LEU A 866 13.68 27.42 -28.67
C LEU A 866 12.54 26.67 -27.94
N LYS A 867 11.28 26.84 -28.38
CA LYS A 867 10.12 26.16 -27.80
C LYS A 867 10.08 24.65 -28.09
N MET A 868 10.92 24.16 -29.00
CA MET A 868 11.05 22.74 -29.31
C MET A 868 12.00 22.01 -28.34
N LEU A 869 12.67 22.74 -27.44
CA LEU A 869 13.60 22.13 -26.48
C LEU A 869 12.89 21.09 -25.60
N VAL A 870 13.59 19.98 -25.36
CA VAL A 870 13.19 18.94 -24.40
C VAL A 870 14.14 19.01 -23.22
N SER A 871 13.60 19.35 -22.04
CA SER A 871 14.41 19.72 -20.89
C SER A 871 13.71 19.36 -19.58
N ASP A 872 14.45 19.03 -18.52
CA ASP A 872 13.86 18.80 -17.19
C ASP A 872 12.83 17.64 -17.20
N ILE A 873 13.26 16.49 -17.74
CA ILE A 873 12.44 15.28 -17.81
C ILE A 873 12.98 14.28 -16.78
N HIS A 874 12.11 13.76 -15.92
CA HIS A 874 12.49 12.89 -14.81
C HIS A 874 11.79 11.54 -14.93
N ALA A 875 12.57 10.46 -15.03
CA ALA A 875 12.07 9.10 -14.95
C ALA A 875 12.59 8.45 -13.67
N SER A 876 11.75 8.35 -12.64
CA SER A 876 12.19 7.91 -11.32
C SER A 876 11.38 6.78 -10.69
N ASN A 877 12.06 5.86 -10.00
CA ASN A 877 11.40 4.79 -9.25
C ASN A 877 10.49 3.89 -10.10
N ASN A 878 10.72 3.78 -11.41
CA ASN A 878 9.93 2.91 -12.29
C ASN A 878 10.49 1.49 -12.28
N ILE A 879 9.63 0.51 -12.56
CA ILE A 879 10.01 -0.91 -12.67
C ILE A 879 9.75 -1.38 -14.10
N PHE A 880 10.73 -2.03 -14.72
CA PHE A 880 10.68 -2.55 -16.08
C PHE A 880 10.98 -4.05 -16.09
N ASN A 881 10.02 -4.86 -16.54
CA ASN A 881 10.16 -6.30 -16.60
C ASN A 881 9.65 -6.86 -17.92
N ASN A 882 10.48 -7.62 -18.63
CA ASN A 882 10.08 -8.37 -19.82
C ASN A 882 9.43 -7.45 -20.87
N ASN A 883 10.18 -6.40 -21.24
CA ASN A 883 9.81 -5.44 -22.29
C ASN A 883 10.60 -5.72 -23.56
N SER A 884 10.30 -4.98 -24.64
CA SER A 884 10.90 -5.11 -25.95
C SER A 884 10.73 -6.50 -26.59
N VAL A 885 9.69 -7.25 -26.24
CA VAL A 885 9.58 -8.68 -26.63
C VAL A 885 9.33 -8.90 -28.13
N LEU A 886 8.68 -7.94 -28.80
CA LEU A 886 8.44 -7.99 -30.25
C LEU A 886 9.47 -7.18 -31.04
N TRP A 887 9.87 -6.00 -30.54
CA TRP A 887 10.91 -5.16 -31.16
C TRP A 887 12.16 -5.23 -30.28
N SER A 888 12.89 -6.32 -30.43
CA SER A 888 13.87 -6.79 -29.44
C SER A 888 15.17 -6.01 -29.34
N SER A 889 15.43 -5.12 -30.30
CA SER A 889 16.47 -4.09 -30.26
C SER A 889 16.09 -2.82 -29.48
N SER A 890 14.83 -2.72 -29.04
CA SER A 890 14.35 -1.58 -28.23
C SER A 890 14.76 -1.71 -26.76
N VAL A 891 14.69 -0.61 -26.02
CA VAL A 891 15.19 -0.53 -24.63
C VAL A 891 14.14 0.00 -23.65
N PRO A 892 14.22 -0.35 -22.35
CA PRO A 892 13.38 0.22 -21.32
C PRO A 892 13.37 1.75 -21.31
N ILE A 893 14.53 2.39 -21.37
CA ILE A 893 14.65 3.84 -21.30
C ILE A 893 15.62 4.33 -22.38
N LEU A 894 15.12 5.20 -23.27
CA LEU A 894 15.91 5.92 -24.27
C LEU A 894 15.72 7.42 -24.08
N PHE A 895 16.77 8.13 -23.67
CA PHE A 895 16.82 9.59 -23.70
C PHE A 895 17.77 9.99 -24.82
N THR A 896 17.32 10.75 -25.80
CA THR A 896 18.14 11.20 -26.93
C THR A 896 18.76 12.57 -26.63
N TYR A 897 18.32 13.63 -27.29
CA TYR A 897 18.83 14.99 -27.09
C TYR A 897 18.01 15.73 -26.04
N THR A 898 18.43 15.62 -24.77
CA THR A 898 17.79 16.28 -23.63
C THR A 898 18.77 17.08 -22.80
N GLN A 899 18.27 18.05 -22.02
CA GLN A 899 19.06 18.77 -21.03
C GLN A 899 18.39 18.80 -19.65
N PHE A 900 19.19 18.91 -18.59
CA PHE A 900 18.70 19.00 -17.20
C PHE A 900 17.78 17.84 -16.78
N SER A 901 17.88 16.69 -17.46
CA SER A 901 16.95 15.58 -17.30
C SER A 901 17.57 14.47 -16.46
N SER A 902 16.76 13.66 -15.77
CA SER A 902 17.25 12.61 -14.89
C SER A 902 16.56 11.25 -15.08
N ILE A 903 17.36 10.18 -14.96
CA ILE A 903 16.92 8.78 -14.94
C ILE A 903 17.40 8.20 -13.61
N THR A 904 16.52 8.14 -12.61
CA THR A 904 16.95 7.81 -11.24
C THR A 904 16.19 6.68 -10.59
N HIS A 905 16.89 5.82 -9.84
CA HIS A 905 16.23 4.81 -9.00
C HIS A 905 15.27 3.87 -9.74
N ASN A 906 15.53 3.56 -11.02
CA ASN A 906 14.71 2.62 -11.79
C ASN A 906 15.22 1.19 -11.65
N ASP A 907 14.29 0.23 -11.60
CA ASP A 907 14.57 -1.20 -11.51
C ASP A 907 14.28 -1.87 -12.85
N ILE A 908 15.32 -2.34 -13.54
CA ILE A 908 15.28 -2.84 -14.92
C ILE A 908 15.78 -4.27 -14.96
N TYR A 909 14.92 -5.20 -15.39
CA TYR A 909 15.30 -6.60 -15.50
C TYR A 909 14.57 -7.38 -16.59
N ASN A 910 15.17 -8.50 -17.00
CA ASN A 910 14.69 -9.38 -18.09
C ASN A 910 14.50 -8.60 -19.40
N GLN A 911 15.60 -8.08 -19.96
CA GLN A 911 15.57 -7.24 -21.15
C GLN A 911 16.35 -7.88 -22.31
N PRO A 912 15.85 -7.79 -23.56
CA PRO A 912 16.49 -8.43 -24.70
C PRO A 912 17.82 -7.78 -25.11
N TYR A 913 17.97 -6.47 -24.94
CA TYR A 913 19.11 -5.66 -25.38
C TYR A 913 19.71 -4.86 -24.19
N SER A 914 19.90 -3.54 -24.33
CA SER A 914 20.47 -2.65 -23.29
C SER A 914 19.45 -2.29 -22.20
N GLY A 915 19.95 -1.78 -21.07
CA GLY A 915 19.11 -1.25 -19.97
C GLY A 915 18.66 0.19 -20.20
N ILE A 916 19.62 1.13 -20.16
CA ILE A 916 19.40 2.56 -20.35
C ILE A 916 20.27 3.03 -21.52
N CYS A 917 19.68 3.72 -22.49
CA CYS A 917 20.41 4.40 -23.56
C CYS A 917 20.25 5.92 -23.42
N HIS A 918 21.37 6.66 -23.45
CA HIS A 918 21.41 8.11 -23.38
C HIS A 918 22.20 8.70 -24.56
N GLY A 919 21.63 9.68 -25.24
CA GLY A 919 22.21 10.31 -26.43
C GLY A 919 21.89 9.56 -27.72
N TYR A 920 22.21 10.21 -28.84
CA TYR A 920 21.99 9.68 -30.19
C TYR A 920 22.92 10.34 -31.20
N GLY A 921 23.00 9.81 -32.42
CA GLY A 921 23.65 10.48 -33.56
C GLY A 921 25.16 10.23 -33.70
N TRP A 922 25.78 9.44 -32.83
CA TRP A 922 27.18 8.99 -32.96
C TRP A 922 28.19 10.12 -33.20
N GLY A 923 27.95 11.31 -32.64
CA GLY A 923 28.77 12.51 -32.84
C GLY A 923 28.69 13.13 -34.23
N SER A 924 27.92 12.58 -35.17
CA SER A 924 27.70 13.19 -36.48
C SER A 924 26.92 14.51 -36.39
N ASN A 925 26.15 14.67 -35.31
CA ASN A 925 25.37 15.87 -35.01
C ASN A 925 26.08 16.81 -34.03
N ASP A 926 27.27 16.46 -33.53
CA ASP A 926 28.03 17.34 -32.63
C ASP A 926 28.57 18.57 -33.37
N GLU A 927 28.92 19.61 -32.61
CA GLU A 927 29.69 20.75 -33.11
C GLU A 927 30.97 20.29 -33.82
N GLY A 928 31.12 20.69 -35.09
CA GLY A 928 32.23 20.29 -35.95
C GLY A 928 32.16 18.86 -36.50
N GLY A 929 31.14 18.09 -36.11
CA GLY A 929 30.90 16.71 -36.53
C GLY A 929 32.03 15.73 -36.17
N SER A 930 31.85 14.46 -36.54
CA SER A 930 32.92 13.46 -36.45
C SER A 930 33.70 13.33 -37.78
N PRO A 931 35.05 13.25 -37.71
CA PRO A 931 35.90 12.98 -38.87
C PRO A 931 35.58 11.67 -39.60
N GLU A 932 35.08 10.66 -38.88
CA GLU A 932 34.72 9.38 -39.49
C GLU A 932 33.56 9.56 -40.47
N TYR A 933 32.54 10.31 -40.08
CA TYR A 933 31.40 10.61 -40.94
C TYR A 933 31.75 11.57 -42.09
N ALA A 934 32.77 12.41 -41.94
CA ALA A 934 33.32 13.19 -43.05
C ALA A 934 33.93 12.28 -44.13
N LYS A 935 34.73 11.27 -43.73
CA LYS A 935 35.32 10.30 -44.66
C LYS A 935 34.26 9.50 -45.41
N ARG A 936 33.17 9.14 -44.72
CA ARG A 936 32.02 8.42 -45.29
C ARG A 936 31.15 9.29 -46.21
N GLY A 937 31.34 10.61 -46.17
CA GLY A 937 30.61 11.56 -47.01
C GLY A 937 29.21 11.89 -46.51
N LEU A 938 28.92 11.71 -45.22
CA LEU A 938 27.63 12.01 -44.61
C LEU A 938 27.23 13.48 -44.80
N TYR A 939 28.19 14.40 -44.68
CA TYR A 939 27.93 15.84 -44.83
C TYR A 939 27.61 16.30 -46.26
N LYS A 940 27.45 15.36 -47.21
CA LYS A 940 26.81 15.61 -48.52
C LYS A 940 25.27 15.63 -48.41
N TYR A 941 24.73 15.01 -47.36
CA TYR A 941 23.29 14.78 -47.16
C TYR A 941 22.74 15.51 -45.92
N GLN A 942 23.60 15.91 -44.98
CA GLN A 942 23.25 16.78 -43.85
C GLN A 942 24.28 17.89 -43.66
N PRO A 943 23.91 19.03 -43.06
CA PRO A 943 24.88 20.08 -42.77
C PRO A 943 25.90 19.63 -41.73
N LEU A 944 27.11 20.20 -41.82
CA LEU A 944 28.07 20.19 -40.72
C LEU A 944 27.69 21.32 -39.77
N TYR A 945 27.31 20.99 -38.54
CA TYR A 945 26.88 21.97 -37.56
C TYR A 945 28.09 22.68 -36.92
N ASP A 946 28.04 24.00 -36.84
CA ASP A 946 29.02 24.85 -36.16
C ASP A 946 28.61 25.22 -34.72
N THR A 947 27.43 24.77 -34.30
CA THR A 947 26.90 24.91 -32.95
C THR A 947 26.83 23.56 -32.24
N PRO A 948 26.92 23.53 -30.90
CA PRO A 948 26.69 22.31 -30.14
C PRO A 948 25.22 21.88 -30.16
N THR A 949 24.99 20.58 -29.98
CA THR A 949 23.66 20.04 -29.72
C THR A 949 23.11 20.56 -28.39
N VAL A 950 21.82 20.37 -28.17
CA VAL A 950 21.15 20.76 -26.91
C VAL A 950 21.55 19.90 -25.71
N MET A 951 22.23 18.76 -25.92
CA MET A 951 22.43 17.73 -24.90
C MET A 951 23.47 18.11 -23.84
N LYS A 952 23.06 18.25 -22.57
CA LYS A 952 23.94 18.62 -21.43
C LYS A 952 23.26 18.48 -20.07
N ASN A 953 24.06 18.46 -18.99
CA ASN A 953 23.59 18.54 -17.61
C ASN A 953 22.56 17.46 -17.21
N ASN A 954 22.68 16.23 -17.74
CA ASN A 954 21.77 15.13 -17.39
C ASN A 954 22.31 14.29 -16.23
N LEU A 955 21.43 13.54 -15.57
CA LEU A 955 21.77 12.66 -14.44
C LEU A 955 21.22 11.25 -14.63
N ILE A 956 22.07 10.22 -14.54
CA ILE A 956 21.67 8.81 -14.55
C ILE A 956 22.14 8.19 -13.24
N GLU A 957 21.26 8.11 -12.24
CA GLU A 957 21.66 7.79 -10.86
C GLU A 957 20.89 6.65 -10.20
N GLY A 958 21.60 5.75 -9.52
CA GLY A 958 20.96 4.84 -8.56
C GLY A 958 20.05 3.80 -9.20
N ASN A 959 20.19 3.49 -10.49
CA ASN A 959 19.38 2.48 -11.17
C ASN A 959 19.89 1.07 -10.87
N LEU A 960 18.99 0.10 -10.79
CA LEU A 960 19.27 -1.33 -10.67
C LEU A 960 19.02 -1.98 -12.03
N ILE A 961 20.04 -2.60 -12.63
CA ILE A 961 19.93 -3.15 -13.99
C ILE A 961 20.52 -4.56 -14.01
N HIS A 962 19.71 -5.57 -14.31
CA HIS A 962 20.19 -6.95 -14.38
C HIS A 962 19.43 -7.83 -15.37
N HIS A 963 19.98 -9.00 -15.72
CA HIS A 963 19.36 -9.92 -16.68
C HIS A 963 19.01 -9.23 -18.01
N PHE A 964 19.88 -8.36 -18.50
CA PHE A 964 19.75 -7.69 -19.79
C PHE A 964 20.65 -8.33 -20.85
N GLY A 965 20.42 -8.03 -22.13
CA GLY A 965 21.16 -8.61 -23.25
C GLY A 965 20.81 -10.07 -23.53
N GLN A 966 19.56 -10.46 -23.33
CA GLN A 966 19.09 -11.85 -23.46
C GLN A 966 19.05 -12.35 -24.92
N SER A 967 19.04 -11.46 -25.91
CA SER A 967 18.83 -11.85 -27.32
C SER A 967 19.64 -11.05 -28.35
N HIS A 968 20.48 -10.13 -27.89
CA HIS A 968 21.26 -9.21 -28.72
C HIS A 968 22.70 -9.13 -28.18
N THR A 969 23.62 -8.57 -28.96
CA THR A 969 25.02 -8.29 -28.55
C THR A 969 25.27 -6.78 -28.59
N ASP A 970 26.50 -6.31 -28.35
CA ASP A 970 26.85 -4.89 -28.50
C ASP A 970 25.93 -3.93 -27.69
N PHE A 971 25.79 -4.26 -26.40
CA PHE A 971 24.85 -3.61 -25.48
C PHE A 971 25.52 -3.19 -24.17
N GLY A 972 24.88 -2.28 -23.43
CA GLY A 972 25.34 -1.86 -22.10
C GLY A 972 24.21 -1.86 -21.08
N GLY A 973 24.54 -1.98 -19.80
CA GLY A 973 23.58 -1.68 -18.74
C GLY A 973 23.20 -0.20 -18.80
N VAL A 974 24.21 0.67 -18.84
CA VAL A 974 24.08 2.08 -19.25
C VAL A 974 24.93 2.29 -20.50
N TYR A 975 24.28 2.68 -21.59
CA TYR A 975 24.88 2.95 -22.90
C TYR A 975 24.77 4.44 -23.22
N THR A 976 25.82 5.07 -23.72
CA THR A 976 25.80 6.49 -24.12
C THR A 976 26.28 6.73 -25.55
N LEU A 977 25.81 7.81 -26.17
CA LEU A 977 26.28 8.33 -27.46
C LEU A 977 26.46 9.86 -27.43
N SER A 978 27.35 10.37 -28.28
CA SER A 978 27.55 11.80 -28.52
C SER A 978 28.03 12.61 -27.31
N ARG A 979 28.40 13.87 -27.55
CA ARG A 979 28.92 14.77 -26.52
C ARG A 979 27.82 15.24 -25.57
N SER A 980 27.95 14.99 -24.27
CA SER A 980 26.96 15.37 -23.25
C SER A 980 27.62 16.08 -22.06
N PRO A 981 27.99 17.36 -22.19
CA PRO A 981 28.76 18.07 -21.17
C PRO A 981 28.05 18.13 -19.82
N ASN A 982 28.82 18.03 -18.73
CA ASN A 982 28.34 18.03 -17.34
C ASN A 982 27.28 16.96 -17.03
N THR A 983 27.16 15.94 -17.88
CA THR A 983 26.28 14.80 -17.60
C THR A 983 26.97 13.85 -16.66
N THR A 984 26.20 13.30 -15.72
CA THR A 984 26.73 12.45 -14.68
C THR A 984 26.00 11.11 -14.62
N VAL A 985 26.77 10.02 -14.57
CA VAL A 985 26.28 8.65 -14.43
C VAL A 985 26.81 8.10 -13.12
N SER A 986 25.93 7.81 -12.17
CA SER A 986 26.35 7.54 -10.80
C SER A 986 25.58 6.51 -10.01
N SER A 987 26.25 5.87 -9.06
CA SER A 987 25.61 5.01 -8.06
C SER A 987 24.72 3.89 -8.66
N ASN A 988 24.88 3.56 -9.95
CA ASN A 988 24.09 2.51 -10.60
C ASN A 988 24.66 1.15 -10.23
N PHE A 989 23.78 0.17 -10.01
CA PHE A 989 24.16 -1.20 -9.74
C PHE A 989 23.70 -2.11 -10.88
N ILE A 990 24.68 -2.67 -11.57
CA ILE A 990 24.50 -3.39 -12.83
C ILE A 990 25.14 -4.77 -12.69
N TYR A 991 24.38 -5.85 -12.86
CA TYR A 991 24.90 -7.20 -12.68
C TYR A 991 24.16 -8.23 -13.55
N ASP A 992 24.70 -9.44 -13.63
CA ASP A 992 24.07 -10.58 -14.30
C ASP A 992 23.65 -10.30 -15.76
N ALA A 993 24.65 -10.02 -16.60
CA ALA A 993 24.52 -9.90 -18.04
C ALA A 993 25.81 -10.37 -18.72
N SER A 994 25.71 -10.74 -20.00
CA SER A 994 26.80 -11.36 -20.74
C SER A 994 27.87 -10.37 -21.25
N TRP A 995 27.58 -9.07 -21.27
CA TRP A 995 28.41 -8.02 -21.88
C TRP A 995 28.80 -6.89 -20.90
N GLN A 996 28.94 -5.65 -21.38
CA GLN A 996 29.47 -4.52 -20.60
C GLN A 996 28.43 -3.94 -19.62
N ALA A 997 28.89 -3.45 -18.47
CA ALA A 997 28.02 -2.73 -17.54
C ALA A 997 27.82 -1.26 -17.98
N LEU A 998 28.90 -0.50 -18.10
CA LEU A 998 28.90 0.88 -18.62
C LEU A 998 29.54 0.90 -20.00
N TYR A 999 28.81 1.36 -21.01
CA TYR A 999 29.24 1.36 -22.40
C TYR A 999 29.12 2.74 -23.06
N PRO A 1000 30.15 3.59 -22.93
CA PRO A 1000 30.25 4.81 -23.70
C PRO A 1000 30.61 4.50 -25.15
N ASP A 1001 29.66 4.62 -26.07
CA ASP A 1001 29.84 4.37 -27.49
C ASP A 1001 30.23 5.66 -28.25
N GLU A 1002 30.22 5.64 -29.59
CA GLU A 1002 30.76 6.68 -30.47
C GLU A 1002 30.43 8.11 -30.01
N ALA A 1003 31.48 8.90 -29.91
CA ALA A 1003 31.48 10.30 -29.50
C ALA A 1003 31.01 10.58 -28.07
N SER A 1004 30.82 9.56 -27.23
CA SER A 1004 30.57 9.75 -25.78
C SER A 1004 31.76 10.48 -25.14
N ARG A 1005 31.54 11.74 -24.78
CA ARG A 1005 32.56 12.60 -24.17
C ARG A 1005 31.99 13.68 -23.27
N ASP A 1006 32.83 14.20 -22.38
CA ASP A 1006 32.51 15.16 -21.34
C ASP A 1006 31.51 14.65 -20.29
N ILE A 1007 31.48 13.32 -20.07
CA ILE A 1007 30.61 12.65 -19.08
C ILE A 1007 31.42 12.24 -17.85
N THR A 1008 30.83 12.43 -16.66
CA THR A 1008 31.41 11.96 -15.39
C THR A 1008 30.72 10.68 -14.94
N TRP A 1009 31.50 9.63 -14.69
CA TRP A 1009 31.05 8.31 -14.26
C TRP A 1009 31.55 8.08 -12.83
N TYR A 1010 30.66 8.15 -11.83
CA TYR A 1010 31.09 8.05 -10.42
C TYR A 1010 30.33 7.01 -9.59
N ASN A 1011 31.01 6.25 -8.73
CA ASN A 1011 30.34 5.36 -7.77
C ASN A 1011 29.44 4.27 -8.37
N ASN A 1012 29.67 3.85 -9.61
CA ASN A 1012 28.91 2.76 -10.23
C ASN A 1012 29.50 1.38 -9.90
N LEU A 1013 28.63 0.38 -9.90
CA LEU A 1013 28.92 -1.01 -9.58
C LEU A 1013 28.54 -1.91 -10.76
N GLY A 1014 29.54 -2.47 -11.46
CA GLY A 1014 29.35 -3.31 -12.65
C GLY A 1014 29.86 -4.75 -12.44
N PHE A 1015 28.96 -5.68 -12.13
CA PHE A 1015 29.24 -7.08 -11.82
C PHE A 1015 28.71 -8.05 -12.90
N THR A 1016 28.81 -7.67 -14.17
CA THR A 1016 28.49 -8.49 -15.35
C THR A 1016 29.65 -9.44 -15.70
N SER A 1017 29.49 -10.28 -16.73
CA SER A 1017 30.61 -11.09 -17.26
C SER A 1017 31.50 -10.33 -18.25
N GLY A 1018 31.11 -9.12 -18.68
CA GLY A 1018 31.96 -8.20 -19.42
C GLY A 1018 32.66 -7.18 -18.51
N LYS A 1019 33.29 -6.17 -19.11
CA LYS A 1019 33.98 -5.10 -18.38
C LYS A 1019 32.96 -4.19 -17.69
N TYR A 1020 33.31 -3.68 -16.52
CA TYR A 1020 32.45 -2.75 -15.81
C TYR A 1020 32.34 -1.39 -16.55
N TYR A 1021 33.38 -1.02 -17.31
CA TYR A 1021 33.44 0.18 -18.14
C TYR A 1021 34.09 -0.20 -19.47
N ALA A 1022 33.54 0.20 -20.61
CA ALA A 1022 34.03 -0.25 -21.91
C ALA A 1022 33.84 0.82 -22.98
N PRO A 1023 34.68 1.87 -22.99
CA PRO A 1023 34.52 2.96 -23.95
C PRO A 1023 34.86 2.48 -25.36
N ASN A 1024 34.07 2.87 -26.36
CA ASN A 1024 34.37 2.68 -27.78
C ASN A 1024 35.45 3.68 -28.25
N ASP A 1025 36.67 3.57 -27.69
CA ASP A 1025 37.75 4.54 -27.84
C ASP A 1025 38.95 4.04 -28.66
N TRP A 1026 38.73 3.07 -29.55
CA TRP A 1026 39.79 2.49 -30.39
C TRP A 1026 39.93 3.09 -31.81
N ILE A 1027 38.90 3.68 -32.43
CA ILE A 1027 39.00 4.48 -33.71
C ILE A 1027 39.05 6.01 -33.46
N PRO A 1028 40.21 6.70 -33.53
CA PRO A 1028 40.36 8.10 -33.12
C PRO A 1028 39.29 9.06 -33.65
N GLU A 1029 38.83 8.81 -34.87
CA GLU A 1029 37.85 9.57 -35.62
C GLU A 1029 36.42 9.50 -35.07
N GLN A 1030 36.11 8.53 -34.20
CA GLN A 1030 34.82 8.43 -33.49
C GLN A 1030 34.72 9.37 -32.28
N LEU A 1031 35.81 10.05 -31.87
CA LEU A 1031 35.80 11.09 -30.82
C LEU A 1031 35.34 10.69 -29.40
N THR A 1032 35.08 9.41 -29.11
CA THR A 1032 34.81 8.91 -27.75
C THR A 1032 36.02 9.21 -26.85
N GLY A 1033 35.85 9.93 -25.74
CA GLY A 1033 37.00 10.38 -24.93
C GLY A 1033 36.64 11.45 -23.90
N TRP A 1034 37.63 12.06 -23.24
CA TRP A 1034 37.42 13.15 -22.26
C TRP A 1034 36.43 12.84 -21.13
N ASN A 1035 36.15 11.55 -20.87
CA ASN A 1035 35.30 11.15 -19.77
C ASN A 1035 36.09 11.10 -18.48
N THR A 1036 35.42 11.37 -17.37
CA THR A 1036 36.01 11.32 -16.04
C THR A 1036 35.37 10.16 -15.27
N VAL A 1037 36.16 9.13 -14.95
CA VAL A 1037 35.69 7.87 -14.35
C VAL A 1037 36.28 7.74 -12.96
N ILE A 1038 35.46 7.90 -11.92
CA ILE A 1038 35.89 8.08 -10.54
C ILE A 1038 35.23 7.07 -9.60
N ASP A 1039 35.97 6.42 -8.72
CA ASP A 1039 35.39 5.60 -7.64
C ASP A 1039 34.37 4.58 -8.19
N ASN A 1040 34.67 3.77 -9.22
CA ASN A 1040 33.77 2.72 -9.71
C ASN A 1040 34.30 1.32 -9.34
N TRP A 1041 33.40 0.34 -9.23
CA TRP A 1041 33.71 -1.05 -8.86
C TRP A 1041 33.19 -2.05 -9.90
N GLY A 1042 33.92 -3.14 -10.11
CA GLY A 1042 33.40 -4.26 -10.90
C GLY A 1042 34.29 -5.49 -10.93
N LYS A 1043 33.80 -6.56 -11.57
CA LYS A 1043 34.52 -7.86 -11.64
C LYS A 1043 35.70 -7.84 -12.60
N LEU A 1044 35.55 -7.14 -13.73
CA LEU A 1044 36.53 -7.12 -14.81
C LEU A 1044 36.93 -5.68 -15.15
N GLY A 1045 38.23 -5.41 -15.12
CA GLY A 1045 38.81 -4.09 -15.30
C GLY A 1045 39.04 -3.67 -16.75
N VAL A 1046 39.58 -2.44 -16.89
CA VAL A 1046 39.95 -1.85 -18.18
C VAL A 1046 41.43 -1.46 -18.16
N LYS A 1047 42.25 -2.12 -18.99
CA LYS A 1047 43.49 -1.55 -19.54
C LYS A 1047 43.93 -2.35 -20.77
N ASP A 1048 44.34 -1.68 -21.85
CA ASP A 1048 45.08 -2.26 -22.99
C ASP A 1048 44.58 -3.64 -23.49
N ASN A 1049 43.26 -3.84 -23.59
CA ASN A 1049 42.61 -5.09 -24.01
C ASN A 1049 42.87 -6.35 -23.16
N GLU A 1050 43.40 -6.26 -21.94
CA GLU A 1050 43.48 -7.39 -21.01
C GLU A 1050 43.10 -7.02 -19.56
N VAL A 1051 42.51 -7.98 -18.86
CA VAL A 1051 42.07 -7.87 -17.46
C VAL A 1051 43.29 -7.69 -16.55
N LEU A 1052 43.36 -6.61 -15.77
CA LEU A 1052 44.41 -6.42 -14.77
C LEU A 1052 43.91 -5.90 -13.42
N ASP A 1053 44.41 -6.58 -12.38
CA ASP A 1053 44.59 -6.08 -11.02
C ASP A 1053 45.61 -4.92 -10.99
N GLY A 1054 45.35 -3.87 -10.18
CA GLY A 1054 46.44 -3.13 -9.53
C GLY A 1054 46.71 -1.66 -9.86
N PHE A 1055 45.93 -0.96 -10.70
CA PHE A 1055 46.16 0.48 -10.98
C PHE A 1055 44.90 1.36 -10.90
N PRO A 1056 44.55 1.90 -9.71
CA PRO A 1056 43.31 2.67 -9.53
C PRO A 1056 43.29 4.03 -10.23
N ASN A 1057 44.45 4.63 -10.54
CA ASN A 1057 44.57 5.95 -11.17
C ASN A 1057 45.42 5.86 -12.45
N HIS A 1058 44.90 6.34 -13.58
CA HIS A 1058 45.66 6.48 -14.83
C HIS A 1058 44.95 7.38 -15.85
N SER A 1059 45.72 7.89 -16.82
CA SER A 1059 45.15 8.48 -18.04
C SER A 1059 44.84 7.37 -19.03
N GLY A 1060 43.58 7.25 -19.46
CA GLY A 1060 43.15 6.35 -20.50
C GLY A 1060 43.41 6.92 -21.91
N ARG A 1061 42.95 6.19 -22.93
CA ARG A 1061 42.99 6.70 -24.31
C ARG A 1061 42.14 7.97 -24.43
N ARG A 1062 42.57 8.87 -25.31
CA ARG A 1062 41.81 10.08 -25.69
C ARG A 1062 41.34 10.93 -24.52
N ASN A 1063 42.23 11.16 -23.57
CA ASN A 1063 42.00 12.00 -22.39
C ASN A 1063 40.89 11.51 -21.46
N ASN A 1064 40.49 10.24 -21.54
CA ASN A 1064 39.71 9.63 -20.46
C ASN A 1064 40.56 9.65 -19.18
N THR A 1065 39.97 10.03 -18.06
CA THR A 1065 40.66 10.18 -16.78
C THR A 1065 40.08 9.19 -15.78
N PHE A 1066 40.91 8.26 -15.27
CA PHE A 1066 40.49 7.27 -14.28
C PHE A 1066 41.07 7.62 -12.91
N LEU A 1067 40.21 7.74 -11.91
CA LEU A 1067 40.57 8.05 -10.53
C LEU A 1067 39.91 7.07 -9.55
N ARG A 1068 40.69 6.27 -8.82
CA ARG A 1068 40.22 5.39 -7.74
C ARG A 1068 39.18 4.36 -8.19
N ASN A 1069 39.37 3.72 -9.34
CA ASN A 1069 38.50 2.62 -9.77
C ASN A 1069 39.09 1.27 -9.32
N TYR A 1070 38.23 0.34 -8.87
CA TYR A 1070 38.67 -0.87 -8.18
C TYR A 1070 38.02 -2.12 -8.76
N LEU A 1071 38.77 -3.23 -8.74
CA LEU A 1071 38.20 -4.56 -8.95
C LEU A 1071 37.66 -5.09 -7.64
N ALA A 1072 36.47 -5.68 -7.70
CA ALA A 1072 35.87 -6.38 -6.58
C ALA A 1072 35.16 -7.64 -7.12
N PRO A 1073 35.28 -8.79 -6.44
CA PRO A 1073 34.61 -10.02 -6.86
C PRO A 1073 33.08 -9.92 -6.72
N ASP A 1074 32.64 -9.18 -5.71
CA ASP A 1074 31.24 -8.94 -5.37
C ASP A 1074 31.07 -7.59 -4.63
N VAL A 1075 29.83 -7.26 -4.30
CA VAL A 1075 29.46 -6.01 -3.59
C VAL A 1075 30.13 -5.91 -2.21
N ASN A 1076 30.32 -7.02 -1.49
CA ASN A 1076 30.90 -7.00 -0.14
C ASN A 1076 32.38 -6.59 -0.13
N GLY A 1077 33.09 -6.82 -1.24
CA GLY A 1077 34.47 -6.37 -1.46
C GLY A 1077 34.63 -4.87 -1.78
N THR A 1078 33.54 -4.10 -1.85
CA THR A 1078 33.55 -2.69 -2.27
C THR A 1078 33.57 -1.71 -1.08
N SER A 1079 33.69 -0.41 -1.35
CA SER A 1079 33.68 0.63 -0.32
C SER A 1079 32.31 0.76 0.38
N LEU A 1080 32.28 1.41 1.56
CA LEU A 1080 31.04 1.72 2.28
C LEU A 1080 30.01 2.44 1.40
N ILE A 1081 30.47 3.40 0.59
CA ILE A 1081 29.62 4.21 -0.28
C ILE A 1081 29.04 3.35 -1.40
N ALA A 1082 29.85 2.46 -1.96
CA ALA A 1082 29.42 1.52 -3.00
C ALA A 1082 28.42 0.49 -2.49
N GLN A 1083 28.66 -0.10 -1.31
CA GLN A 1083 27.70 -1.03 -0.69
C GLN A 1083 26.35 -0.36 -0.41
N ARG A 1084 26.37 0.89 0.08
CA ARG A 1084 25.16 1.69 0.24
C ARG A 1084 24.46 1.96 -1.10
N ALA A 1085 25.21 2.29 -2.14
CA ALA A 1085 24.66 2.51 -3.48
C ALA A 1085 24.00 1.25 -4.02
N ALA A 1086 24.61 0.07 -3.89
CA ALA A 1086 24.00 -1.20 -4.27
C ALA A 1086 22.70 -1.50 -3.49
N TYR A 1087 22.66 -1.26 -2.18
CA TYR A 1087 21.45 -1.43 -1.39
C TYR A 1087 20.31 -0.51 -1.83
N ARG A 1088 20.63 0.72 -2.24
CA ARG A 1088 19.66 1.77 -2.65
C ARG A 1088 19.35 1.79 -4.14
N ALA A 1089 20.08 1.01 -4.94
CA ALA A 1089 19.85 0.96 -6.37
C ALA A 1089 18.43 0.45 -6.68
N GLY A 1090 17.89 0.89 -7.81
CA GLY A 1090 16.51 0.61 -8.18
C GLY A 1090 15.55 1.44 -7.34
N VAL A 1091 14.32 0.96 -7.20
CA VAL A 1091 13.28 1.66 -6.43
C VAL A 1091 13.79 1.92 -5.01
N ILE A 1092 13.71 3.17 -4.55
CA ILE A 1092 14.21 3.54 -3.23
C ILE A 1092 13.50 2.74 -2.12
N PRO A 1093 14.20 2.40 -1.02
CA PRO A 1093 13.65 1.57 0.05
C PRO A 1093 12.23 1.95 0.52
N SER A 1094 11.93 3.24 0.65
CA SER A 1094 10.61 3.75 1.05
C SER A 1094 9.48 3.42 0.10
N LYS A 1095 9.78 3.24 -1.19
CA LYS A 1095 8.78 2.95 -2.23
C LYS A 1095 8.69 1.48 -2.61
N ARG A 1096 9.51 0.58 -2.02
CA ARG A 1096 9.52 -0.86 -2.38
C ARG A 1096 8.27 -1.64 -1.95
N LYS A 1097 7.58 -1.20 -0.89
CA LYS A 1097 6.52 -1.99 -0.25
C LYS A 1097 5.36 -2.26 -1.22
N GLY A 1098 5.03 -3.54 -1.41
CA GLY A 1098 3.92 -3.96 -2.27
C GLY A 1098 4.21 -3.89 -3.78
N ARG A 1099 5.44 -3.52 -4.16
CA ARG A 1099 5.88 -3.46 -5.56
C ARG A 1099 6.77 -4.67 -5.91
N PRO A 1100 6.79 -5.11 -7.18
CA PRO A 1100 7.59 -6.25 -7.63
C PRO A 1100 9.05 -5.86 -7.89
N VAL A 1101 9.73 -5.36 -6.86
CA VAL A 1101 11.15 -4.96 -6.93
C VAL A 1101 12.07 -6.18 -6.83
N THR A 1102 13.27 -6.09 -7.41
CA THR A 1102 14.22 -7.20 -7.51
C THR A 1102 15.49 -7.01 -6.69
N ASN A 1103 15.55 -5.97 -5.85
CA ASN A 1103 16.66 -5.75 -4.93
C ASN A 1103 17.05 -7.06 -4.23
N ASP A 1104 18.32 -7.45 -4.39
CA ASP A 1104 18.85 -8.68 -3.82
C ASP A 1104 18.76 -8.63 -2.28
N PRO A 1105 17.99 -9.54 -1.64
CA PRO A 1105 17.82 -9.55 -0.19
C PRO A 1105 19.12 -9.90 0.56
N ASP A 1106 20.11 -10.48 -0.12
CA ASP A 1106 21.40 -10.83 0.45
C ASP A 1106 22.35 -9.62 0.49
N ILE A 1107 22.06 -8.54 -0.25
CA ILE A 1107 22.79 -7.27 -0.11
C ILE A 1107 22.49 -6.68 1.26
N ALA A 1108 23.56 -6.48 2.03
CA ALA A 1108 23.44 -6.00 3.39
C ALA A 1108 22.82 -4.59 3.45
N ASP A 1109 21.82 -4.43 4.30
CA ASP A 1109 21.17 -3.15 4.65
C ASP A 1109 21.99 -2.31 5.65
N ALA A 1110 23.13 -2.81 6.09
CA ALA A 1110 24.03 -2.11 6.99
C ALA A 1110 25.48 -2.54 6.81
N TYR A 1111 26.41 -1.63 7.11
CA TYR A 1111 27.83 -1.92 7.19
C TYR A 1111 28.35 -1.91 8.62
N LEU A 1112 29.12 -2.94 8.98
CA LEU A 1112 29.75 -3.10 10.28
C LEU A 1112 31.26 -2.82 10.17
N ASP A 1113 31.71 -1.79 10.89
CA ASP A 1113 33.12 -1.42 11.03
C ASP A 1113 33.60 -1.61 12.47
N VAL A 1114 34.84 -2.06 12.63
CA VAL A 1114 35.45 -2.25 13.96
C VAL A 1114 36.82 -1.61 13.97
N LYS A 1115 37.00 -0.60 14.83
CA LYS A 1115 38.28 0.08 15.03
C LYS A 1115 38.84 -0.25 16.41
N VAL A 1116 40.12 -0.61 16.45
CA VAL A 1116 40.85 -0.90 17.69
C VAL A 1116 41.94 0.16 17.86
N SER A 1117 41.87 0.94 18.93
CA SER A 1117 42.89 1.95 19.26
C SER A 1117 43.01 2.13 20.77
N ASP A 1118 44.25 2.23 21.27
CA ASP A 1118 44.57 2.60 22.66
C ASP A 1118 43.70 1.92 23.76
N GLY A 1119 43.57 0.59 23.69
CA GLY A 1119 42.81 -0.20 24.68
C GLY A 1119 41.28 -0.09 24.55
N ARG A 1120 40.78 0.49 23.46
CA ARG A 1120 39.37 0.61 23.11
C ARG A 1120 39.05 -0.14 21.82
N VAL A 1121 37.84 -0.69 21.76
CA VAL A 1121 37.21 -1.20 20.54
C VAL A 1121 35.96 -0.38 20.28
N VAL A 1122 35.89 0.23 19.10
CA VAL A 1122 34.72 0.95 18.61
C VAL A 1122 34.07 0.12 17.52
N VAL A 1123 32.86 -0.34 17.77
CA VAL A 1123 32.04 -1.11 16.83
C VAL A 1123 31.02 -0.15 16.23
N ASN A 1124 31.24 0.30 15.00
CA ASN A 1124 30.38 1.25 14.30
C ASN A 1124 29.49 0.52 13.30
N VAL A 1125 28.21 0.86 13.28
CA VAL A 1125 27.25 0.32 12.30
C VAL A 1125 26.65 1.48 11.54
N THR A 1126 26.67 1.38 10.22
CA THR A 1126 26.08 2.37 9.31
C THR A 1126 24.83 1.79 8.69
N ASN A 1127 23.72 2.50 8.87
CA ASN A 1127 22.42 2.18 8.27
C ASN A 1127 22.39 2.65 6.81
N PHE A 1128 21.98 1.77 5.90
CA PHE A 1128 21.79 2.09 4.50
C PHE A 1128 20.33 2.33 4.13
N ASP A 1129 19.40 2.09 5.03
CA ASP A 1129 17.98 2.35 4.85
C ASP A 1129 17.62 3.79 5.22
N ASP A 1130 16.50 4.27 4.65
CA ASP A 1130 15.94 5.61 4.92
C ASP A 1130 15.01 5.60 6.17
N VAL A 1131 15.07 4.54 6.98
CA VAL A 1131 14.37 4.37 8.25
C VAL A 1131 15.31 3.97 9.38
N ASP A 1132 14.97 4.38 10.60
CA ASP A 1132 15.73 4.01 11.79
C ASP A 1132 15.73 2.50 12.04
N PHE A 1133 16.90 1.95 12.35
CA PHE A 1133 16.99 0.63 12.95
C PHE A 1133 16.69 0.70 14.44
N ARG A 1134 15.88 -0.24 14.91
CA ARG A 1134 15.43 -0.34 16.30
C ARG A 1134 15.95 -1.61 16.96
N ASP A 1135 15.80 -1.70 18.27
CA ASP A 1135 16.23 -2.86 19.08
C ASP A 1135 17.70 -3.25 18.84
N VAL A 1136 18.56 -2.24 18.70
CA VAL A 1136 19.97 -2.44 18.36
C VAL A 1136 20.73 -2.98 19.57
N VAL A 1137 21.33 -4.16 19.41
CA VAL A 1137 22.12 -4.83 20.43
C VAL A 1137 23.48 -5.21 19.87
N PHE A 1138 24.52 -4.58 20.41
CA PHE A 1138 25.92 -4.91 20.12
C PHE A 1138 26.44 -6.01 21.04
N ARG A 1139 27.22 -6.94 20.53
CA ARG A 1139 27.93 -7.97 21.28
C ARG A 1139 29.38 -8.03 20.80
N ILE A 1140 30.28 -8.40 21.71
CA ILE A 1140 31.70 -8.57 21.41
C ILE A 1140 32.20 -9.75 22.23
N SER A 1141 32.95 -10.64 21.61
CA SER A 1141 33.51 -11.83 22.25
C SER A 1141 34.89 -12.12 21.69
N GLY A 1142 35.83 -12.54 22.53
CA GLY A 1142 37.17 -12.94 22.11
C GLY A 1142 37.79 -13.91 23.11
N PRO A 1143 38.62 -14.87 22.66
CA PRO A 1143 39.28 -15.81 23.57
C PRO A 1143 40.23 -15.07 24.51
N SER A 1144 40.14 -15.31 25.82
CA SER A 1144 41.10 -14.78 26.82
C SER A 1144 41.20 -13.25 26.94
N VAL A 1145 40.14 -12.53 26.54
CA VAL A 1145 40.03 -11.07 26.64
C VAL A 1145 38.68 -10.67 27.26
N THR A 1146 38.71 -9.81 28.27
CA THR A 1146 37.50 -9.29 28.91
C THR A 1146 37.14 -7.94 28.32
N PHE A 1147 35.96 -7.83 27.70
CA PHE A 1147 35.43 -6.58 27.16
C PHE A 1147 34.45 -5.92 28.15
N THR A 1148 34.69 -4.66 28.49
CA THR A 1148 33.81 -3.83 29.33
C THR A 1148 33.09 -2.81 28.47
N ARG A 1149 31.76 -2.81 28.50
CA ARG A 1149 30.91 -1.89 27.74
C ARG A 1149 30.95 -0.48 28.34
N LYS A 1150 31.18 0.55 27.52
CA LYS A 1150 31.15 1.97 27.93
C LYS A 1150 29.92 2.71 27.43
N SER A 1151 29.59 2.54 26.15
CA SER A 1151 28.42 3.14 25.52
C SER A 1151 27.87 2.21 24.45
N THR A 1152 26.55 2.06 24.40
CA THR A 1152 25.85 1.32 23.33
C THR A 1152 24.55 2.03 22.97
N PRO A 1153 24.40 2.49 21.72
CA PRO A 1153 23.14 3.03 21.23
C PRO A 1153 22.10 1.90 21.11
N ARG A 1154 20.81 2.25 21.27
CA ARG A 1154 19.67 1.34 21.14
C ARG A 1154 18.94 1.45 19.79
N SER A 1155 19.33 2.44 18.99
CA SER A 1155 18.84 2.69 17.64
C SER A 1155 19.98 3.19 16.76
N ILE A 1156 19.84 3.02 15.44
CA ILE A 1156 20.72 3.64 14.44
C ILE A 1156 19.82 4.49 13.55
N PRO A 1157 20.08 5.80 13.43
CA PRO A 1157 19.24 6.69 12.63
C PRO A 1157 19.24 6.27 11.15
N ALA A 1158 18.15 6.57 10.44
CA ALA A 1158 18.09 6.54 8.98
C ALA A 1158 19.32 7.24 8.38
N ASP A 1159 19.90 6.64 7.34
CA ASP A 1159 21.07 7.15 6.60
C ASP A 1159 22.35 7.39 7.43
N GLY A 1160 22.31 7.11 8.73
CA GLY A 1160 23.35 7.48 9.67
C GLY A 1160 24.12 6.29 10.23
N SER A 1161 24.96 6.58 11.21
CA SER A 1161 25.77 5.56 11.89
C SER A 1161 25.63 5.69 13.40
N ALA A 1162 25.78 4.58 14.10
CA ALA A 1162 25.89 4.56 15.55
C ALA A 1162 27.00 3.61 15.98
N ALA A 1163 27.73 4.00 17.02
CA ALA A 1163 28.89 3.25 17.49
C ALA A 1163 28.75 2.82 18.94
N ALA A 1164 29.09 1.56 19.20
CA ALA A 1164 29.31 1.03 20.53
C ALA A 1164 30.79 1.13 20.91
N VAL A 1165 31.07 1.54 22.13
CA VAL A 1165 32.44 1.66 22.64
C VAL A 1165 32.67 0.66 23.77
N TYR A 1166 33.72 -0.14 23.62
CA TYR A 1166 34.19 -1.12 24.59
C TYR A 1166 35.63 -0.80 24.99
N THR A 1167 35.99 -1.09 26.23
CA THR A 1167 37.39 -1.17 26.69
C THR A 1167 37.74 -2.62 26.93
N PHE A 1168 38.99 -3.03 26.73
CA PHE A 1168 39.37 -4.44 26.91
C PHE A 1168 40.63 -4.62 27.76
N SER A 1169 40.71 -5.71 28.50
CA SER A 1169 41.87 -6.13 29.29
C SER A 1169 42.14 -7.64 29.12
N GLY A 1170 43.41 -8.04 28.97
CA GLY A 1170 43.80 -9.43 28.72
C GLY A 1170 44.91 -9.59 27.68
N SER A 1171 45.17 -10.83 27.25
CA SER A 1171 46.21 -11.15 26.26
C SER A 1171 45.83 -10.64 24.87
N LEU A 1172 46.70 -9.84 24.23
CA LEU A 1172 46.50 -9.24 22.90
C LEU A 1172 46.62 -10.24 21.73
N LYS A 1173 46.72 -11.55 22.00
CA LYS A 1173 46.93 -12.59 20.98
C LYS A 1173 45.61 -13.34 20.72
N GLY A 1174 44.92 -12.99 19.63
CA GLY A 1174 43.74 -13.71 19.15
C GLY A 1174 42.82 -12.84 18.28
N ASN A 1175 41.97 -13.49 17.49
CA ASN A 1175 40.84 -12.85 16.80
C ASN A 1175 39.66 -12.72 17.77
N ALA A 1176 38.97 -11.59 17.71
CA ALA A 1176 37.71 -11.36 18.41
C ALA A 1176 36.60 -11.13 17.37
N THR A 1177 35.35 -11.36 17.77
CA THR A 1177 34.18 -11.17 16.92
C THR A 1177 33.31 -10.08 17.54
N ALA A 1178 32.97 -9.08 16.75
CA ALA A 1178 31.94 -8.11 17.09
C ALA A 1178 30.67 -8.46 16.30
N SER A 1179 29.53 -8.45 16.95
CA SER A 1179 28.25 -8.57 16.27
C SER A 1179 27.28 -7.47 16.67
N VAL A 1180 26.40 -7.12 15.76
CA VAL A 1180 25.24 -6.27 16.01
C VAL A 1180 24.00 -7.04 15.60
N SER A 1181 22.94 -6.92 16.38
CA SER A 1181 21.59 -7.31 15.97
C SER A 1181 20.69 -6.10 16.01
N TYR A 1182 19.80 -5.97 15.04
CA TYR A 1182 18.88 -4.84 14.91
C TYR A 1182 17.62 -5.25 14.15
N VAL A 1183 16.55 -4.48 14.33
CA VAL A 1183 15.30 -4.63 13.59
C VAL A 1183 15.19 -3.50 12.58
N ASN A 1184 15.31 -3.85 11.31
CA ASN A 1184 14.90 -2.99 10.21
C ASN A 1184 13.36 -3.08 10.10
N PRO A 1185 12.62 -1.96 10.18
CA PRO A 1185 11.16 -1.93 10.04
C PRO A 1185 10.63 -2.58 8.77
N ARG A 1186 11.42 -2.61 7.69
CA ARG A 1186 11.02 -3.12 6.36
C ARG A 1186 11.46 -4.56 6.14
N THR A 1187 12.73 -4.84 6.37
CA THR A 1187 13.36 -6.11 5.97
C THR A 1187 13.41 -7.13 7.13
N ARG A 1188 12.98 -6.75 8.35
CA ARG A 1188 12.91 -7.53 9.61
C ARG A 1188 14.22 -7.58 10.41
N ALA A 1189 14.44 -8.62 11.22
CA ALA A 1189 15.54 -8.68 12.19
C ALA A 1189 16.81 -9.22 11.55
N TYR A 1190 17.90 -8.47 11.64
CA TYR A 1190 19.21 -8.82 11.09
C TYR A 1190 20.24 -8.97 12.19
N SER A 1191 21.24 -9.79 11.92
CA SER A 1191 22.50 -9.77 12.66
C SER A 1191 23.66 -9.68 11.69
N ARG A 1192 24.65 -8.85 12.03
CA ARG A 1192 25.91 -8.72 11.32
C ARG A 1192 27.03 -9.03 12.28
N GLU A 1193 28.02 -9.78 11.81
CA GLU A 1193 29.18 -10.14 12.60
C GLU A 1193 30.46 -9.84 11.80
N LYS A 1194 31.53 -9.43 12.49
CA LYS A 1194 32.83 -9.17 11.90
C LYS A 1194 33.92 -9.62 12.85
N GLU A 1195 34.82 -10.45 12.34
CA GLU A 1195 36.05 -10.80 13.04
C GLU A 1195 37.10 -9.69 12.88
N PHE A 1196 37.87 -9.45 13.93
CA PHE A 1196 38.93 -8.45 13.95
C PHE A 1196 40.07 -8.86 14.90
N SER A 1197 41.28 -8.34 14.65
CA SER A 1197 42.47 -8.60 15.48
C SER A 1197 42.66 -7.51 16.53
N LEU A 1198 43.10 -7.90 17.72
CA LEU A 1198 43.40 -6.98 18.83
C LEU A 1198 44.86 -6.47 18.83
N LEU A 1199 45.68 -6.90 17.86
CA LEU A 1199 47.08 -6.48 17.77
C LEU A 1199 47.19 -5.01 17.32
N LYS A 1200 48.10 -4.27 17.97
CA LYS A 1200 48.43 -2.88 17.63
C LYS A 1200 48.84 -2.81 16.15
N GLN A 1201 48.03 -2.15 15.31
CA GLN A 1201 48.51 -1.67 14.00
C GLN A 1201 49.64 -0.68 14.30
N ARG A 1202 50.89 -1.13 14.20
CA ARG A 1202 52.03 -0.24 13.95
C ARG A 1202 51.96 0.10 12.46
N ASP A 1203 51.89 1.39 12.18
CA ASP A 1203 51.99 2.08 10.89
C ASP A 1203 52.30 1.19 9.66
N ILE A 1204 51.32 1.13 8.74
CA ILE A 1204 51.54 0.85 7.31
C ILE A 1204 50.98 2.05 6.55
#